data_AF-A0A452QWT7-F1
#
_entry.id   AF-A0A452QWT7-F1
#
_cell.length_a   1.000
_cell.length_b   1.000
_cell.length_c   1.000
_cell.angle_alpha   90.00
_cell.angle_beta   90.00
_cell.angle_gamma   90.00
#
_symmetry.space_group_name_H-M   'P 1'
#
loop_
_entity.id
_entity.type
_entity.pdbx_description
1 polymer ?
#
loop_
_entity_poly.entity_id
_entity_poly.type
_entity_poly.pdbx_seq_one_letter_code
_entity_poly.pdbx_strand_id
1 'polypeptide(L)'
;MAADEGAQDTLRLQFKAMQEMQHKRLQKQMEKQKEKELSLGIKVDDQKELLEISDGLSLLQAGEQNSKNSFEQRMLEDEITHLREQLRETVDENGRLYKLLKERDFEIKHLKKKIEEDRFAFTGTAGVAGDVIATKIVELSKKNRVLTAESEGAKTRVKQLSNHVQALERELQAALARLPAKAATDVGAKASRTQMGDRALPETPEVKVLQDRLAATNLKMSDLRNQIQSVKQELRMAQKVLTSEVGEDVNVQQLLSSPGTWRGRAQQILVLQSKVRELEKQLAQTRSPSAGTSRDELSVCPDPRKLSAQERNLLRIRSLERERQDGWEKLVGERDALQRELEELKKKLEGVKSRNKVLSSEVKTLRNQMGTLVEKGRHDDELIDALMDQLKQLQEILGSLSLQEEKTRASQLRLDQRVHSEAQQSSGLITELRAMVAEREAKVQQLELEIGQLSMQYLQNKGVGKGSGGTEGNPAYAKFLEDPGRTKPPASAGDHVGRLGSSRSVTSLGHTLVESALTWPSLPSPHGASPRFSDSPEQKGWQAQVTELKALWQATEVERDRLTEFVTVLQKRVEESNSKLLESEKKLQEERQRSVVLEQHLEKMRLETGRTSAGQRAAPRSKTGLPTFNTRHNPNGSERKDPSFTQLSNVPMESQMEELTTRLAIQVEENEMLKAALGSALRGKEEDFRMYHETLGQVKGVFLQALRQQKHQVTGSQ
;
A
#
# COMPACT_ATOMS: atom_id res chain seq x y z
N MET A 1 48.77 18.44 -9.21
CA MET A 1 49.47 18.35 -7.90
C MET A 1 48.56 18.70 -6.72
N ALA A 2 47.72 19.75 -6.78
CA ALA A 2 46.82 20.11 -5.67
C ALA A 2 45.70 19.10 -5.32
N ALA A 3 45.34 18.18 -6.22
CA ALA A 3 44.30 17.17 -5.94
C ALA A 3 44.80 15.96 -5.12
N ASP A 4 46.11 15.74 -5.05
CA ASP A 4 46.71 14.60 -4.35
C ASP A 4 46.98 14.91 -2.87
N GLU A 5 47.26 16.18 -2.54
CA GLU A 5 47.40 16.65 -1.15
C GLU A 5 46.09 16.53 -0.36
N GLY A 6 44.95 16.85 -0.97
CA GLY A 6 43.64 16.72 -0.31
C GLY A 6 43.26 15.26 0.00
N ALA A 7 43.69 14.31 -0.84
CA ALA A 7 43.48 12.89 -0.59
C ALA A 7 44.39 12.37 0.54
N GLN A 8 45.66 12.81 0.59
CA GLN A 8 46.58 12.48 1.67
C GLN A 8 46.16 13.08 3.02
N ASP A 9 45.65 14.30 3.03
CA ASP A 9 45.16 14.95 4.25
C ASP A 9 43.90 14.28 4.79
N THR A 10 43.01 13.83 3.89
CA THR A 10 41.83 13.03 4.28
C THR A 10 42.25 11.70 4.89
N LEU A 11 43.26 11.03 4.33
CA LEU A 11 43.79 9.77 4.87
C LEU A 11 44.49 9.96 6.23
N ARG A 12 45.23 11.06 6.41
CA ARG A 12 45.84 11.45 7.68
C ARG A 12 44.80 11.75 8.75
N LEU A 13 43.72 12.45 8.40
CA LEU A 13 42.58 12.72 9.28
C LEU A 13 41.89 11.42 9.70
N GLN A 14 41.66 10.49 8.76
CA GLN A 14 41.10 9.17 9.07
C GLN A 14 42.02 8.33 9.95
N PHE A 15 43.33 8.35 9.71
CA PHE A 15 44.30 7.65 10.54
C PHE A 15 44.39 8.23 11.96
N LYS A 16 44.36 9.56 12.08
CA LYS A 16 44.32 10.25 13.38
C LYS A 16 43.04 9.91 14.16
N ALA A 17 41.89 9.92 13.50
CA ALA A 17 40.62 9.52 14.12
C ALA A 17 40.64 8.05 14.59
N MET A 18 41.29 7.16 13.82
CA MET A 18 41.46 5.77 14.21
C MET A 18 42.37 5.61 15.43
N GLN A 19 43.48 6.36 15.49
CA GLN A 19 44.37 6.35 16.66
C GLN A 19 43.67 6.90 17.91
N GLU A 20 42.90 7.99 17.79
CA GLU A 20 42.11 8.53 18.90
C GLU A 20 41.04 7.54 19.38
N MET A 21 40.42 6.78 18.48
CA MET A 21 39.46 5.73 18.84
C MET A 21 40.12 4.59 19.61
N GLN A 22 41.32 4.15 19.19
CA GLN A 22 42.10 3.13 19.90
C GLN A 22 42.55 3.63 21.29
N HIS A 23 43.01 4.87 21.38
CA HIS A 23 43.40 5.47 22.66
C HIS A 23 42.22 5.61 23.62
N LYS A 24 41.03 5.99 23.13
CA LYS A 24 39.79 6.01 23.92
C LYS A 24 39.35 4.63 24.39
N ARG A 25 39.53 3.59 23.57
CA ARG A 25 39.25 2.19 24.00
C ARG A 25 40.18 1.74 25.10
N LEU A 26 41.48 2.03 24.97
CA LEU A 26 42.47 1.68 25.97
C LEU A 26 42.20 2.42 27.28
N GLN A 27 41.89 3.71 27.22
CA GLN A 27 41.52 4.50 28.39
C GLN A 27 40.29 3.95 29.11
N LYS A 28 39.24 3.58 28.38
CA LYS A 28 38.04 2.93 28.96
C LYS A 28 38.35 1.57 29.59
N GLN A 29 39.29 0.80 29.03
CA GLN A 29 39.74 -0.45 29.65
C GLN A 29 40.50 -0.18 30.96
N MET A 30 41.36 0.83 30.99
CA MET A 30 42.09 1.23 32.19
C MET A 30 41.15 1.75 33.28
N GLU A 31 40.16 2.57 32.93
CA GLU A 31 39.12 3.04 33.87
C GLU A 31 38.31 1.85 34.42
N LYS A 32 37.90 0.91 33.57
CA LYS A 32 37.18 -0.29 33.99
C LYS A 32 38.04 -1.24 34.85
N GLN A 33 39.36 -1.25 34.66
CA GLN A 33 40.27 -1.97 35.55
C GLN A 33 40.41 -1.26 36.90
N LYS A 34 40.57 0.06 36.92
CA LYS A 34 40.60 0.86 38.16
C LYS A 34 39.31 0.75 38.96
N GLU A 35 38.14 0.79 38.31
CA GLU A 35 36.85 0.57 38.97
C GLU A 35 36.75 -0.84 39.58
N LYS A 36 37.29 -1.85 38.89
CA LYS A 36 37.34 -3.22 39.43
C LYS A 36 38.29 -3.32 40.62
N GLU A 37 39.46 -2.70 40.57
CA GLU A 37 40.41 -2.65 41.69
C GLU A 37 39.83 -1.90 42.90
N LEU A 38 39.14 -0.78 42.67
CA LEU A 38 38.43 -0.04 43.72
C LEU A 38 37.29 -0.87 44.33
N SER A 39 36.55 -1.63 43.52
CA SER A 39 35.50 -2.54 44.01
C SER A 39 36.02 -3.77 44.78
N LEU A 40 37.29 -4.14 44.58
CA LEU A 40 37.98 -5.20 45.32
C LEU A 40 38.61 -4.67 46.61
N GLY A 41 39.09 -3.43 46.64
CA GLY A 41 39.62 -2.78 47.84
C GLY A 41 38.56 -2.56 48.93
N ILE A 42 37.33 -2.18 48.54
CA ILE A 42 36.22 -1.94 49.49
C ILE A 42 35.78 -3.25 50.20
N LYS A 43 36.01 -4.42 49.59
CA LYS A 43 35.61 -5.71 50.17
C LYS A 43 36.59 -6.29 51.19
N VAL A 44 37.83 -5.76 51.28
CA VAL A 44 38.87 -6.28 52.19
C VAL A 44 38.88 -5.54 53.53
N ASP A 45 38.37 -4.30 53.58
CA ASP A 45 38.34 -3.48 54.79
C ASP A 45 37.18 -3.87 55.72
N ASP A 46 36.02 -4.21 55.16
CA ASP A 46 34.80 -4.56 55.92
C ASP A 46 34.87 -5.93 56.65
N GLN A 47 35.92 -6.74 56.46
CA GLN A 47 36.05 -8.08 57.07
C GLN A 47 37.09 -8.18 58.19
N LYS A 48 37.80 -7.10 58.54
CA LYS A 48 38.90 -7.18 59.54
C LYS A 48 38.63 -6.50 60.89
N GLU A 49 37.52 -5.78 61.07
CA GLU A 49 37.26 -5.01 62.30
C GLU A 49 36.22 -5.58 63.29
N LEU A 50 35.66 -6.79 63.07
CA LEU A 50 34.57 -7.30 63.93
C LEU A 50 34.90 -8.51 64.81
N LEU A 51 36.17 -8.74 65.13
CA LEU A 51 36.58 -9.77 66.10
C LEU A 51 37.80 -9.31 66.87
N GLU A 52 37.67 -8.34 67.78
CA GLU A 52 38.46 -8.27 69.01
C GLU A 52 38.03 -7.11 69.95
N ILE A 53 37.65 -7.50 71.17
CA ILE A 53 37.95 -6.82 72.44
C ILE A 53 36.93 -5.80 73.02
N SER A 54 36.34 -6.28 74.12
CA SER A 54 36.14 -5.58 75.42
C SER A 54 34.93 -4.69 75.60
N ASP A 55 33.94 -5.23 76.33
CA ASP A 55 33.04 -4.42 77.16
C ASP A 55 33.30 -4.75 78.65
N GLY A 56 34.08 -3.87 79.27
CA GLY A 56 34.22 -3.74 80.72
C GLY A 56 33.77 -2.34 81.13
N LEU A 57 32.76 -2.31 82.00
CA LEU A 57 32.44 -1.25 82.97
C LEU A 57 32.11 0.17 82.46
N SER A 58 30.81 0.52 82.52
CA SER A 58 30.23 1.67 83.27
C SER A 58 28.73 1.72 82.95
N LEU A 59 27.82 1.16 83.74
CA LEU A 59 27.30 1.66 85.02
C LEU A 59 26.77 3.10 84.97
N LEU A 60 25.43 3.19 84.94
CA LEU A 60 24.52 4.26 85.42
C LEU A 60 24.24 5.45 84.49
N GLN A 61 23.11 5.37 83.75
CA GLN A 61 21.98 6.32 83.94
C GLN A 61 20.67 5.82 83.30
N ALA A 62 19.54 6.04 84.02
CA ALA A 62 18.16 6.13 83.53
C ALA A 62 17.35 4.83 83.28
N GLY A 63 16.85 4.25 84.37
CA GLY A 63 15.81 3.20 84.42
C GLY A 63 14.39 3.63 83.99
N GLU A 64 14.22 4.59 83.09
CA GLU A 64 12.89 4.99 82.55
C GLU A 64 12.86 5.20 81.02
N GLN A 65 13.99 5.07 80.31
CA GLN A 65 14.11 5.32 78.86
C GLN A 65 14.00 4.04 77.99
N ASN A 66 14.12 2.85 78.58
CA ASN A 66 14.27 1.59 77.81
C ASN A 66 12.98 1.05 77.17
N SER A 67 11.79 1.43 77.64
CA SER A 67 10.52 0.95 77.04
C SER A 67 10.15 1.69 75.76
N LYS A 68 10.48 2.99 75.67
CA LYS A 68 10.29 3.79 74.44
C LYS A 68 11.35 3.48 73.39
N ASN A 69 12.62 3.40 73.80
CA ASN A 69 13.70 2.99 72.88
C ASN A 69 13.51 1.55 72.37
N SER A 70 13.01 0.61 73.19
CA SER A 70 12.74 -0.76 72.73
C SER A 70 11.61 -0.84 71.69
N PHE A 71 10.58 0.00 71.80
CA PHE A 71 9.47 0.02 70.86
C PHE A 71 9.84 0.69 69.54
N GLU A 72 10.53 1.83 69.60
CA GLU A 72 11.06 2.52 68.41
C GLU A 72 12.08 1.65 67.68
N GLN A 73 12.95 0.95 68.41
CA GLN A 73 13.91 0.02 67.82
C GLN A 73 13.23 -1.18 67.18
N ARG A 74 12.18 -1.74 67.80
CA ARG A 74 11.39 -2.83 67.19
C ARG A 74 10.67 -2.37 65.92
N MET A 75 10.11 -1.16 65.93
CA MET A 75 9.44 -0.58 64.76
C MET A 75 10.42 -0.36 63.59
N LEU A 76 11.63 0.13 63.88
CA LEU A 76 12.69 0.28 62.88
C LEU A 76 13.19 -1.07 62.37
N GLU A 77 13.31 -2.09 63.22
CA GLU A 77 13.65 -3.45 62.82
C GLU A 77 12.56 -4.06 61.91
N ASP A 78 11.28 -3.84 62.21
CA ASP A 78 10.15 -4.27 61.39
C ASP A 78 10.14 -3.54 60.02
N GLU A 79 10.47 -2.25 59.98
CA GLU A 79 10.59 -1.50 58.73
C GLU A 79 11.80 -1.96 57.90
N ILE A 80 12.94 -2.24 58.54
CA ILE A 80 14.13 -2.79 57.87
C ILE A 80 13.82 -4.19 57.30
N THR A 81 13.09 -5.04 58.03
CA THR A 81 12.69 -6.35 57.51
C THR A 81 11.71 -6.22 56.34
N HIS A 82 10.77 -5.28 56.40
CA HIS A 82 9.85 -5.00 55.29
C HIS A 82 10.58 -4.48 54.03
N LEU A 83 11.54 -3.56 54.19
CA LEU A 83 12.36 -3.06 53.08
C LEU A 83 13.24 -4.18 52.49
N ARG A 84 13.78 -5.08 53.32
CA ARG A 84 14.52 -6.26 52.86
C ARG A 84 13.63 -7.24 52.10
N GLU A 85 12.37 -7.39 52.49
CA GLU A 85 11.38 -8.19 51.79
C GLU A 85 11.09 -7.61 50.40
N GLN A 86 10.76 -6.32 50.35
CA GLN A 86 10.51 -5.61 49.08
C GLN A 86 11.74 -5.64 48.16
N LEU A 87 12.94 -5.50 48.72
CA LEU A 87 14.18 -5.61 47.95
C LEU A 87 14.34 -7.03 47.36
N ARG A 88 13.97 -8.07 48.11
CA ARG A 88 14.00 -9.44 47.60
C ARG A 88 12.98 -9.67 46.49
N GLU A 89 11.73 -9.24 46.70
CA GLU A 89 10.67 -9.37 45.70
C GLU A 89 10.99 -8.64 44.39
N THR A 90 11.55 -7.43 44.48
CA THR A 90 11.98 -6.67 43.30
C THR A 90 13.16 -7.31 42.59
N VAL A 91 14.10 -7.92 43.31
CA VAL A 91 15.19 -8.70 42.72
C VAL A 91 14.66 -9.95 42.01
N ASP A 92 13.68 -10.65 42.59
CA ASP A 92 13.05 -11.83 41.98
C ASP A 92 12.22 -11.47 40.74
N GLU A 93 11.51 -10.35 40.77
CA GLU A 93 10.79 -9.81 39.61
C GLU A 93 11.76 -9.40 38.50
N ASN A 94 12.84 -8.69 38.83
CA ASN A 94 13.90 -8.37 37.88
C ASN A 94 14.49 -9.64 37.26
N GLY A 95 14.72 -10.70 38.05
CA GLY A 95 15.17 -12.00 37.56
C GLY A 95 14.22 -12.63 36.54
N ARG A 96 12.90 -12.59 36.81
CA ARG A 96 11.86 -13.05 35.89
C ARG A 96 11.82 -12.23 34.60
N LEU A 97 11.90 -10.91 34.70
CA LEU A 97 11.94 -10.00 33.54
C LEU A 97 13.17 -10.25 32.67
N TYR A 98 14.36 -10.44 33.25
CA TYR A 98 15.56 -10.79 32.49
C TYR A 98 15.43 -12.12 31.75
N LYS A 99 14.75 -13.11 32.33
CA LYS A 99 14.49 -14.39 31.66
C LYS A 99 13.54 -14.22 30.48
N LEU A 100 12.44 -13.49 30.65
CA LEU A 100 11.48 -13.20 29.59
C LEU A 100 12.13 -12.39 28.45
N LEU A 101 12.98 -11.42 28.77
CA LEU A 101 13.74 -10.66 27.78
C LEU A 101 14.63 -11.57 26.93
N LYS A 102 15.36 -12.50 27.56
CA LYS A 102 16.18 -13.49 26.84
C LYS A 102 15.36 -14.40 25.92
N GLU A 103 14.18 -14.82 26.35
CA GLU A 103 13.26 -15.63 25.53
C GLU A 103 12.77 -14.84 24.31
N ARG A 104 12.37 -13.58 24.49
CA ARG A 104 11.96 -12.68 23.40
C ARG A 104 13.11 -12.36 22.44
N ASP A 105 14.32 -12.14 22.96
CA ASP A 105 15.52 -11.94 22.14
C ASP A 105 15.84 -13.17 21.27
N PHE A 106 15.63 -14.37 21.81
CA PHE A 106 15.80 -15.61 21.05
C PHE A 106 14.75 -15.75 19.95
N GLU A 107 13.49 -15.43 20.26
CA GLU A 107 12.38 -15.42 19.29
C GLU A 107 12.63 -14.41 18.17
N ILE A 108 13.09 -13.19 18.49
CA ILE A 108 13.46 -12.16 17.50
C ILE A 108 14.60 -12.68 16.61
N LYS A 109 15.62 -13.33 17.17
CA LYS A 109 16.72 -13.92 16.38
C LYS A 109 16.21 -15.01 15.45
N HIS A 110 15.31 -15.87 15.92
CA HIS A 110 14.71 -16.92 15.12
C HIS A 110 13.86 -16.35 13.98
N LEU A 111 13.00 -15.37 14.26
CA LEU A 111 12.18 -14.69 13.25
C LEU A 111 13.04 -13.95 12.23
N LYS A 112 14.12 -13.27 12.65
CA LYS A 112 15.07 -12.64 11.72
C LYS A 112 15.75 -13.66 10.80
N LYS A 113 16.15 -14.82 11.35
CA LYS A 113 16.73 -15.91 10.56
C LYS A 113 15.73 -16.44 9.54
N LYS A 114 14.47 -16.64 9.95
CA LYS A 114 13.39 -17.08 9.05
C LYS A 114 13.11 -16.06 7.95
N ILE A 115 13.03 -14.77 8.28
CA ILE A 115 12.87 -13.69 7.28
C ILE A 115 14.04 -13.69 6.29
N GLU A 116 15.26 -13.92 6.76
CA GLU A 116 16.44 -13.97 5.89
C GLU A 116 16.42 -15.23 4.98
N GLU A 117 16.04 -16.39 5.50
CA GLU A 117 15.84 -17.63 4.73
C GLU A 117 14.73 -17.47 3.68
N ASP A 118 13.59 -16.88 4.06
CA ASP A 118 12.48 -16.57 3.16
C ASP A 118 12.91 -15.51 2.11
N ARG A 119 13.72 -14.54 2.51
CA ARG A 119 14.32 -13.55 1.60
C ARG A 119 15.29 -14.23 0.63
N PHE A 120 16.10 -15.18 1.05
CA PHE A 120 16.96 -15.95 0.15
C PHE A 120 16.14 -16.82 -0.81
N ALA A 121 15.06 -17.45 -0.35
CA ALA A 121 14.15 -18.22 -1.18
C ALA A 121 13.40 -17.34 -2.21
N PHE A 122 13.02 -16.12 -1.83
CA PHE A 122 12.27 -15.18 -2.67
C PHE A 122 13.17 -14.37 -3.62
N THR A 123 14.37 -14.01 -3.18
CA THR A 123 15.23 -13.07 -3.92
C THR A 123 16.03 -13.76 -5.02
N GLY A 124 16.26 -15.09 -4.98
CA GLY A 124 16.76 -15.83 -6.14
C GLY A 124 18.05 -15.29 -6.80
N THR A 125 18.79 -14.40 -6.14
CA THR A 125 20.03 -13.80 -6.68
C THR A 125 21.19 -14.16 -5.78
N ALA A 126 21.55 -15.44 -5.82
CA ALA A 126 22.89 -15.99 -5.57
C ALA A 126 22.79 -17.52 -5.56
N GLY A 127 22.50 -18.13 -6.71
CA GLY A 127 22.49 -19.58 -6.85
C GLY A 127 21.99 -20.07 -8.20
N VAL A 128 22.48 -21.23 -8.63
CA VAL A 128 22.19 -21.87 -9.93
C VAL A 128 20.69 -21.98 -10.22
N ALA A 129 19.85 -22.12 -9.20
CA ALA A 129 18.39 -22.20 -9.36
C ALA A 129 17.73 -20.85 -9.75
N GLY A 130 18.27 -19.72 -9.28
CA GLY A 130 17.76 -18.39 -9.60
C GLY A 130 18.05 -17.99 -11.05
N ASP A 131 19.24 -18.32 -11.55
CA ASP A 131 19.61 -18.14 -12.96
C ASP A 131 18.76 -19.01 -13.89
N VAL A 132 18.37 -20.22 -13.47
CA VAL A 132 17.48 -21.09 -14.26
C VAL A 132 16.07 -20.49 -14.36
N ILE A 133 15.54 -19.87 -13.30
CA ILE A 133 14.22 -19.23 -13.34
C ILE A 133 14.29 -17.94 -14.17
N ALA A 134 15.30 -17.10 -13.98
CA ALA A 134 15.48 -15.87 -14.74
C ALA A 134 15.64 -16.15 -16.26
N THR A 135 16.46 -17.14 -16.62
CA THR A 135 16.60 -17.58 -18.01
C THR A 135 15.28 -18.15 -18.55
N LYS A 136 14.51 -18.89 -17.74
CA LYS A 136 13.21 -19.40 -18.15
C LYS A 136 12.17 -18.30 -18.37
N ILE A 137 12.14 -17.28 -17.52
CA ILE A 137 11.27 -16.10 -17.68
C ILE A 137 11.61 -15.37 -18.98
N VAL A 138 12.89 -15.17 -19.28
CA VAL A 138 13.33 -14.54 -20.53
C VAL A 138 12.98 -15.41 -21.74
N GLU A 139 13.20 -16.73 -21.66
CA GLU A 139 12.86 -17.68 -22.72
C GLU A 139 11.35 -17.70 -22.99
N LEU A 140 10.51 -17.77 -21.95
CA LEU A 140 9.06 -17.71 -22.05
C LEU A 140 8.60 -16.35 -22.59
N SER A 141 9.23 -15.25 -22.17
CA SER A 141 8.92 -13.91 -22.70
C SER A 141 9.27 -13.78 -24.17
N LYS A 142 10.39 -14.36 -24.61
CA LYS A 142 10.77 -14.43 -26.03
C LYS A 142 9.77 -15.29 -26.83
N LYS A 143 9.39 -16.45 -26.31
CA LYS A 143 8.35 -17.31 -26.92
C LYS A 143 7.00 -16.58 -27.02
N ASN A 144 6.62 -15.84 -25.98
CA ASN A 144 5.36 -15.09 -25.96
C ASN A 144 5.36 -13.95 -27.00
N ARG A 145 6.48 -13.24 -27.17
CA ARG A 145 6.64 -12.26 -28.27
C ARG A 145 6.56 -12.90 -29.66
N VAL A 146 7.19 -14.06 -29.86
CA VAL A 146 7.13 -14.78 -31.15
C VAL A 146 5.70 -15.26 -31.43
N LEU A 147 5.02 -15.86 -30.46
CA LEU A 147 3.62 -16.28 -30.60
C LEU A 147 2.68 -15.10 -30.86
N THR A 148 2.95 -13.94 -30.25
CA THR A 148 2.18 -12.72 -30.51
C THR A 148 2.36 -12.28 -31.96
N ALA A 149 3.61 -12.21 -32.45
CA ALA A 149 3.90 -11.86 -33.84
C ALA A 149 3.32 -12.88 -34.85
N GLU A 150 3.37 -14.18 -34.54
CA GLU A 150 2.74 -15.22 -35.36
C GLU A 150 1.20 -15.10 -35.37
N SER A 151 0.59 -14.75 -34.23
CA SER A 151 -0.86 -14.55 -34.13
C SER A 151 -1.31 -13.31 -34.92
N GLU A 152 -0.52 -12.23 -34.91
CA GLU A 152 -0.76 -11.04 -35.73
C GLU A 152 -0.56 -11.34 -37.22
N GLY A 153 0.47 -12.11 -37.57
CA GLY A 153 0.70 -12.64 -38.91
C GLY A 153 -0.40 -13.60 -39.39
N ALA A 154 -1.06 -14.32 -38.48
CA ALA A 154 -2.22 -15.15 -38.79
C ALA A 154 -3.48 -14.29 -38.98
N LYS A 155 -3.73 -13.32 -38.10
CA LYS A 155 -4.86 -12.37 -38.22
C LYS A 155 -4.82 -11.58 -39.53
N THR A 156 -3.64 -11.15 -39.96
CA THR A 156 -3.45 -10.46 -41.24
C THR A 156 -3.74 -11.38 -42.44
N ARG A 157 -3.28 -12.63 -42.42
CA ARG A 157 -3.62 -13.64 -43.45
C ARG A 157 -5.11 -13.98 -43.47
N VAL A 158 -5.75 -14.13 -42.31
CA VAL A 158 -7.20 -14.34 -42.20
C VAL A 158 -7.96 -13.15 -42.78
N LYS A 159 -7.53 -11.92 -42.50
CA LYS A 159 -8.12 -10.71 -43.09
C LYS A 159 -7.95 -10.67 -44.62
N GLN A 160 -6.79 -11.07 -45.14
CA GLN A 160 -6.55 -11.18 -46.58
C GLN A 160 -7.46 -12.22 -47.24
N LEU A 161 -7.58 -13.41 -46.65
CA LEU A 161 -8.46 -14.48 -47.15
C LEU A 161 -9.94 -14.08 -47.05
N SER A 162 -10.35 -13.45 -45.95
CA SER A 162 -11.72 -12.94 -45.78
C SER A 162 -12.07 -11.90 -46.85
N ASN A 163 -11.15 -10.97 -47.14
CA ASN A 163 -11.35 -10.01 -48.23
C ASN A 163 -11.42 -10.68 -49.60
N HIS A 164 -10.63 -11.74 -49.82
CA HIS A 164 -10.66 -12.50 -51.07
C HIS A 164 -11.96 -13.28 -51.24
N VAL A 165 -12.44 -13.94 -50.18
CA VAL A 165 -13.76 -14.61 -50.16
C VAL A 165 -14.85 -13.59 -50.47
N GLN A 166 -14.89 -12.44 -49.78
CA GLN A 166 -15.87 -11.40 -50.08
C GLN A 166 -15.80 -10.88 -51.52
N ALA A 167 -14.60 -10.82 -52.12
CA ALA A 167 -14.46 -10.44 -53.53
C ALA A 167 -15.08 -11.50 -54.46
N LEU A 168 -14.79 -12.78 -54.22
CA LEU A 168 -15.37 -13.90 -54.96
C LEU A 168 -16.90 -14.00 -54.79
N GLU A 169 -17.41 -13.73 -53.59
CA GLU A 169 -18.85 -13.67 -53.33
C GLU A 169 -19.53 -12.55 -54.14
N ARG A 170 -18.91 -11.37 -54.22
CA ARG A 170 -19.39 -10.26 -55.05
C ARG A 170 -19.32 -10.59 -56.55
N GLU A 171 -18.26 -11.25 -57.00
CA GLU A 171 -18.14 -11.69 -58.39
C GLU A 171 -19.18 -12.76 -58.75
N LEU A 172 -19.46 -13.70 -57.84
CA LEU A 172 -20.50 -14.71 -58.00
C LEU A 172 -21.89 -14.06 -58.08
N GLN A 173 -22.17 -13.09 -57.21
CA GLN A 173 -23.42 -12.32 -57.25
C GLN A 173 -23.55 -11.51 -58.54
N ALA A 174 -22.47 -10.88 -59.02
CA ALA A 174 -22.47 -10.14 -60.28
C ALA A 174 -22.62 -11.05 -61.52
N ALA A 175 -22.07 -12.27 -61.47
CA ALA A 175 -22.24 -13.27 -62.52
C ALA A 175 -23.67 -13.83 -62.56
N LEU A 176 -24.29 -14.05 -61.40
CA LEU A 176 -25.70 -14.46 -61.29
C LEU A 176 -26.65 -13.36 -61.79
N ALA A 177 -26.31 -12.07 -61.61
CA ALA A 177 -27.07 -10.94 -62.14
C ALA A 177 -26.91 -10.71 -63.66
N ARG A 178 -25.96 -11.38 -64.33
CA ARG A 178 -25.66 -11.23 -65.77
C ARG A 178 -26.29 -12.30 -66.68
N LEU A 179 -27.13 -13.19 -66.15
CA LEU A 179 -27.96 -14.10 -66.97
C LEU A 179 -29.28 -13.40 -67.40
N PRO A 180 -29.85 -13.73 -68.58
CA PRO A 180 -30.41 -12.72 -69.47
C PRO A 180 -31.86 -12.35 -69.15
N ALA A 181 -32.10 -11.07 -68.86
CA ALA A 181 -33.37 -10.41 -69.17
C ALA A 181 -33.12 -9.43 -70.32
N LYS A 182 -33.65 -9.82 -71.48
CA LYS A 182 -33.62 -9.12 -72.75
C LYS A 182 -34.72 -8.06 -72.72
N ALA A 183 -34.39 -6.75 -72.68
CA ALA A 183 -35.13 -5.67 -73.36
C ALA A 183 -34.64 -4.26 -72.96
N ALA A 184 -34.39 -3.46 -74.01
CA ALA A 184 -34.76 -2.05 -74.19
C ALA A 184 -34.04 -0.95 -73.39
N THR A 185 -33.25 -0.17 -74.16
CA THR A 185 -33.24 1.32 -74.28
C THR A 185 -32.98 2.19 -73.05
N ASP A 186 -32.44 3.41 -73.12
CA ASP A 186 -31.57 4.21 -74.00
C ASP A 186 -31.52 5.60 -73.31
N VAL A 187 -30.46 6.38 -73.55
CA VAL A 187 -30.34 7.85 -73.41
C VAL A 187 -30.31 8.55 -72.03
N GLY A 188 -29.26 9.36 -71.83
CA GLY A 188 -29.37 10.76 -71.35
C GLY A 188 -28.78 11.05 -69.97
N ALA A 189 -27.59 11.65 -69.78
CA ALA A 189 -27.11 13.01 -70.09
C ALA A 189 -26.90 13.88 -68.82
N LYS A 190 -25.65 14.38 -68.64
CA LYS A 190 -25.17 15.71 -68.14
C LYS A 190 -25.74 16.28 -66.81
N ALA A 191 -25.08 17.14 -66.01
CA ALA A 191 -23.76 17.78 -65.84
C ALA A 191 -23.83 18.54 -64.48
N SER A 192 -22.74 18.78 -63.74
CA SER A 192 -22.13 20.12 -63.47
C SER A 192 -21.32 20.00 -62.15
N ARG A 193 -19.99 20.20 -62.14
CA ARG A 193 -19.22 21.45 -61.92
C ARG A 193 -19.57 22.20 -60.62
N THR A 194 -18.64 22.26 -59.65
CA THR A 194 -18.24 23.48 -58.90
C THR A 194 -16.89 23.25 -58.19
N GLN A 195 -16.03 24.27 -58.26
CA GLN A 195 -14.69 24.41 -57.69
C GLN A 195 -14.71 25.04 -56.29
N MET A 196 -13.71 24.75 -55.43
CA MET A 196 -12.98 25.64 -54.50
C MET A 196 -11.99 24.77 -53.69
N GLY A 197 -10.66 24.94 -53.79
CA GLY A 197 -9.83 25.92 -53.05
C GLY A 197 -9.16 25.23 -51.84
N ASP A 198 -8.05 24.49 -52.01
CA ASP A 198 -6.63 24.90 -51.85
C ASP A 198 -6.27 25.60 -50.52
N ARG A 199 -5.43 24.96 -49.67
CA ARG A 199 -4.14 25.53 -49.17
C ARG A 199 -3.26 24.55 -48.34
N ALA A 200 -2.05 24.30 -48.88
CA ALA A 200 -0.73 24.03 -48.25
C ALA A 200 -0.50 22.70 -47.46
N LEU A 201 0.56 21.90 -47.67
CA LEU A 201 1.99 22.19 -47.92
C LEU A 201 2.67 21.14 -48.85
N PRO A 202 3.84 21.46 -49.47
CA PRO A 202 4.50 20.61 -50.45
C PRO A 202 5.53 19.64 -49.85
N GLU A 203 5.29 18.33 -49.98
CA GLU A 203 6.34 17.31 -49.82
C GLU A 203 7.11 17.13 -51.13
N THR A 204 8.42 17.24 -51.04
CA THR A 204 9.42 17.22 -52.12
C THR A 204 9.30 15.99 -53.05
N PRO A 205 9.48 16.14 -54.38
CA PRO A 205 9.30 15.08 -55.37
C PRO A 205 10.25 13.88 -55.19
N GLU A 206 11.40 14.08 -54.56
CA GLU A 206 12.37 13.01 -54.27
C GLU A 206 11.87 11.99 -53.25
N VAL A 207 11.10 12.46 -52.25
CA VAL A 207 10.49 11.57 -51.25
C VAL A 207 9.46 10.64 -51.92
N LYS A 208 8.71 11.15 -52.91
CA LYS A 208 7.75 10.35 -53.67
C LYS A 208 8.43 9.27 -54.52
N VAL A 209 9.53 9.61 -55.22
CA VAL A 209 10.29 8.61 -56.00
C VAL A 209 10.89 7.53 -55.11
N LEU A 210 11.42 7.90 -53.94
CA LEU A 210 11.94 6.92 -52.97
C LEU A 210 10.82 6.06 -52.37
N GLN A 211 9.65 6.64 -52.10
CA GLN A 211 8.48 5.94 -51.60
C GLN A 211 7.91 4.96 -52.63
N ASP A 212 7.87 5.34 -53.91
CA ASP A 212 7.45 4.48 -55.02
C ASP A 212 8.46 3.35 -55.26
N ARG A 213 9.76 3.63 -55.16
CA ARG A 213 10.81 2.61 -55.26
C ARG A 213 10.73 1.62 -54.09
N LEU A 214 10.49 2.11 -52.88
CA LEU A 214 10.27 1.26 -51.70
C LEU A 214 9.03 0.39 -51.90
N ALA A 215 7.92 0.96 -52.37
CA ALA A 215 6.69 0.22 -52.67
C ALA A 215 6.92 -0.87 -53.73
N ALA A 216 7.64 -0.56 -54.81
CA ALA A 216 7.97 -1.53 -55.86
C ALA A 216 8.86 -2.69 -55.35
N THR A 217 9.84 -2.40 -54.48
CA THR A 217 10.67 -3.45 -53.87
C THR A 217 9.89 -4.30 -52.87
N ASN A 218 8.98 -3.69 -52.10
CA ASN A 218 8.11 -4.40 -51.17
C ASN A 218 7.12 -5.32 -51.92
N LEU A 219 6.61 -4.88 -53.07
CA LEU A 219 5.77 -5.71 -53.94
C LEU A 219 6.54 -6.93 -54.44
N LYS A 220 7.75 -6.75 -54.99
CA LYS A 220 8.62 -7.87 -55.41
C LYS A 220 8.96 -8.82 -54.27
N MET A 221 9.21 -8.29 -53.07
CA MET A 221 9.47 -9.11 -51.88
C MET A 221 8.23 -9.92 -51.47
N SER A 222 7.04 -9.37 -51.61
CA SER A 222 5.78 -10.08 -51.39
C SER A 222 5.58 -11.18 -52.44
N ASP A 223 5.84 -10.90 -53.72
CA ASP A 223 5.71 -11.89 -54.80
C ASP A 223 6.68 -13.07 -54.62
N LEU A 224 7.94 -12.80 -54.27
CA LEU A 224 8.93 -13.85 -53.98
C LEU A 224 8.52 -14.68 -52.74
N ARG A 225 7.97 -14.06 -51.69
CA ARG A 225 7.44 -14.79 -50.53
C ARG A 225 6.29 -15.71 -50.93
N ASN A 226 5.39 -15.25 -51.79
CA ASN A 226 4.27 -16.04 -52.29
C ASN A 226 4.74 -17.22 -53.16
N GLN A 227 5.71 -17.00 -54.05
CA GLN A 227 6.33 -18.07 -54.85
C GLN A 227 7.01 -19.13 -53.96
N ILE A 228 7.77 -18.72 -52.95
CA ILE A 228 8.39 -19.65 -52.00
C ILE A 228 7.33 -20.48 -51.26
N GLN A 229 6.19 -19.88 -50.89
CA GLN A 229 5.09 -20.61 -50.24
C GLN A 229 4.42 -21.61 -51.20
N SER A 230 4.20 -21.23 -52.45
CA SER A 230 3.66 -22.11 -53.50
C SER A 230 4.58 -23.31 -53.74
N VAL A 231 5.89 -23.08 -53.94
CA VAL A 231 6.87 -24.16 -54.12
C VAL A 231 6.96 -25.06 -52.88
N LYS A 232 6.89 -24.50 -51.66
CA LYS A 232 6.84 -25.31 -50.44
C LYS A 232 5.58 -26.17 -50.35
N GLN A 233 4.44 -25.65 -50.81
CA GLN A 233 3.19 -26.41 -50.82
C GLN A 233 3.22 -27.52 -51.87
N GLU A 234 3.73 -27.23 -53.06
CA GLU A 234 3.97 -28.24 -54.10
C GLU A 234 4.92 -29.34 -53.62
N LEU A 235 5.99 -28.98 -52.91
CA LEU A 235 6.90 -29.95 -52.29
C LEU A 235 6.20 -30.84 -51.26
N ARG A 236 5.33 -30.27 -50.41
CA ARG A 236 4.53 -31.06 -49.44
C ARG A 236 3.54 -31.97 -50.14
N MET A 237 2.91 -31.51 -51.22
CA MET A 237 1.99 -32.34 -52.00
C MET A 237 2.75 -33.50 -52.69
N ALA A 238 3.91 -33.21 -53.28
CA ALA A 238 4.78 -34.24 -53.85
C ALA A 238 5.21 -35.26 -52.80
N GLN A 239 5.60 -34.81 -51.59
CA GLN A 239 5.92 -35.70 -50.47
C GLN A 239 4.74 -36.57 -50.06
N LYS A 240 3.51 -36.02 -49.97
CA LYS A 240 2.31 -36.80 -49.66
C LYS A 240 2.00 -37.85 -50.73
N VAL A 241 2.13 -37.50 -52.01
CA VAL A 241 1.95 -38.45 -53.11
C VAL A 241 3.00 -39.56 -53.03
N LEU A 242 4.26 -39.22 -52.79
CA LEU A 242 5.33 -40.19 -52.56
C LEU A 242 5.03 -41.11 -51.38
N THR A 243 4.58 -40.58 -50.24
CA THR A 243 4.18 -41.41 -49.09
C THR A 243 3.02 -42.35 -49.43
N SER A 244 2.04 -41.90 -50.23
CA SER A 244 0.92 -42.76 -50.65
C SER A 244 1.33 -43.89 -51.63
N GLU A 245 2.36 -43.65 -52.44
CA GLU A 245 2.95 -44.64 -53.36
C GLU A 245 3.88 -45.63 -52.62
N VAL A 246 4.50 -45.17 -51.53
CA VAL A 246 5.43 -45.96 -50.70
C VAL A 246 4.74 -46.72 -49.57
N GLY A 247 3.58 -46.27 -49.13
CA GLY A 247 2.88 -46.81 -47.95
C GLY A 247 3.21 -46.02 -46.69
N GLU A 248 2.29 -46.04 -45.73
CA GLU A 248 2.31 -45.18 -44.54
C GLU A 248 3.44 -45.51 -43.55
N ASP A 249 4.06 -46.69 -43.66
CA ASP A 249 5.05 -47.21 -42.71
C ASP A 249 6.52 -47.02 -43.13
N VAL A 250 6.81 -46.33 -44.23
CA VAL A 250 8.19 -46.22 -44.78
C VAL A 250 8.67 -44.77 -44.80
N ASN A 251 9.76 -44.48 -44.09
CA ASN A 251 10.37 -43.16 -44.06
C ASN A 251 11.11 -42.89 -45.38
N VAL A 252 10.71 -41.82 -46.09
CA VAL A 252 11.30 -41.39 -47.37
C VAL A 252 12.82 -41.17 -47.27
N GLN A 253 13.35 -40.79 -46.09
CA GLN A 253 14.79 -40.67 -45.86
C GLN A 253 15.54 -42.02 -45.87
N GLN A 254 14.89 -43.13 -45.48
CA GLN A 254 15.50 -44.46 -45.52
C GLN A 254 15.56 -45.05 -46.93
N LEU A 255 14.64 -44.66 -47.81
CA LEU A 255 14.67 -45.04 -49.23
C LEU A 255 15.81 -44.38 -50.00
N LEU A 256 16.15 -43.14 -49.65
CA LEU A 256 17.29 -42.42 -50.23
C LEU A 256 18.63 -43.08 -49.85
N SER A 257 18.70 -43.76 -48.71
CA SER A 257 19.90 -44.43 -48.22
C SER A 257 20.15 -45.81 -48.85
N SER A 258 19.14 -46.44 -49.48
CA SER A 258 19.21 -47.77 -50.08
C SER A 258 18.40 -47.87 -51.39
N PRO A 259 18.88 -47.27 -52.49
CA PRO A 259 18.16 -47.22 -53.76
C PRO A 259 18.29 -48.56 -54.50
N GLY A 260 17.36 -49.50 -54.29
CA GLY A 260 17.28 -50.71 -55.12
C GLY A 260 16.50 -51.89 -54.55
N THR A 261 16.32 -51.95 -53.23
CA THR A 261 15.66 -53.10 -52.59
C THR A 261 14.14 -52.94 -52.48
N TRP A 262 13.64 -51.71 -52.62
CA TRP A 262 12.25 -51.38 -52.33
C TRP A 262 11.39 -51.39 -53.61
N ARG A 263 10.27 -52.12 -53.58
CA ARG A 263 9.27 -52.18 -54.66
C ARG A 263 8.03 -51.40 -54.27
N GLY A 264 7.51 -50.62 -55.22
CA GLY A 264 6.29 -49.81 -55.11
C GLY A 264 5.09 -50.54 -54.53
N ARG A 265 4.23 -49.86 -53.76
CA ARG A 265 2.94 -50.41 -53.30
C ARG A 265 2.10 -50.91 -54.47
N ALA A 266 2.04 -50.13 -55.55
CA ALA A 266 1.34 -50.53 -56.78
C ALA A 266 1.91 -51.83 -57.39
N GLN A 267 3.24 -51.99 -57.39
CA GLN A 267 3.89 -53.20 -57.88
C GLN A 267 3.64 -54.40 -56.95
N GLN A 268 3.64 -54.18 -55.63
CA GLN A 268 3.31 -55.21 -54.64
C GLN A 268 1.85 -55.67 -54.76
N ILE A 269 0.91 -54.73 -54.96
CA ILE A 269 -0.50 -55.02 -55.23
C ILE A 269 -0.64 -55.82 -56.53
N LEU A 270 0.04 -55.44 -57.61
CA LEU A 270 -0.02 -56.17 -58.88
C LEU A 270 0.49 -57.61 -58.75
N VAL A 271 1.59 -57.82 -58.02
CA VAL A 271 2.12 -59.16 -57.73
C VAL A 271 1.12 -59.96 -56.89
N LEU A 272 0.55 -59.37 -55.83
CA LEU A 272 -0.47 -60.04 -55.02
C LEU A 272 -1.74 -60.37 -55.82
N GLN A 273 -2.23 -59.45 -56.66
CA GLN A 273 -3.37 -59.69 -57.55
C GLN A 273 -3.09 -60.78 -58.58
N SER A 274 -1.87 -60.88 -59.09
CA SER A 274 -1.48 -61.98 -59.98
C SER A 274 -1.50 -63.33 -59.25
N LYS A 275 -1.03 -63.35 -58.00
CA LYS A 275 -1.00 -64.54 -57.17
C LYS A 275 -2.39 -64.96 -56.68
N VAL A 276 -3.25 -64.01 -56.36
CA VAL A 276 -4.67 -64.24 -56.04
C VAL A 276 -5.39 -64.80 -57.26
N ARG A 277 -5.21 -64.23 -58.47
CA ARG A 277 -5.81 -64.79 -59.70
C ARG A 277 -5.33 -66.21 -59.98
N GLU A 278 -4.07 -66.53 -59.72
CA GLU A 278 -3.55 -67.89 -59.89
C GLU A 278 -4.16 -68.85 -58.85
N LEU A 279 -4.28 -68.43 -57.58
CA LEU A 279 -4.95 -69.21 -56.53
C LEU A 279 -6.45 -69.38 -56.80
N GLU A 280 -7.13 -68.35 -57.29
CA GLU A 280 -8.53 -68.40 -57.71
C GLU A 280 -8.71 -69.34 -58.89
N LYS A 281 -7.80 -69.33 -59.86
CA LYS A 281 -7.80 -70.27 -61.00
C LYS A 281 -7.59 -71.71 -60.53
N GLN A 282 -6.70 -71.92 -59.54
CA GLN A 282 -6.50 -73.23 -58.91
C GLN A 282 -7.74 -73.69 -58.13
N LEU A 283 -8.46 -72.76 -57.48
CA LEU A 283 -9.70 -73.04 -56.74
C LEU A 283 -10.91 -73.27 -57.66
N ALA A 284 -10.99 -72.54 -58.78
CA ALA A 284 -12.02 -72.71 -59.79
C ALA A 284 -11.85 -74.02 -60.56
N GLN A 285 -10.60 -74.47 -60.79
CA GLN A 285 -10.31 -75.78 -61.35
C GLN A 285 -10.70 -76.93 -60.39
N THR A 286 -10.75 -76.69 -59.08
CA THR A 286 -11.26 -77.67 -58.10
C THR A 286 -12.77 -77.65 -57.93
N ARG A 287 -13.48 -76.69 -58.54
CA ARG A 287 -14.91 -76.47 -58.28
C ARG A 287 -15.70 -76.10 -59.54
N SER A 288 -16.10 -77.10 -60.31
CA SER A 288 -17.28 -77.09 -61.20
C SER A 288 -17.63 -78.55 -61.57
N PRO A 289 -18.90 -78.96 -61.78
CA PRO A 289 -20.14 -78.17 -61.96
C PRO A 289 -21.38 -78.70 -61.16
N SER A 290 -22.43 -77.88 -60.94
CA SER A 290 -23.83 -78.35 -60.77
C SER A 290 -24.84 -77.20 -60.56
N ALA A 291 -25.80 -77.09 -61.51
CA ALA A 291 -27.21 -76.62 -61.46
C ALA A 291 -27.59 -75.30 -60.74
N GLY A 292 -28.59 -74.49 -61.15
CA GLY A 292 -29.64 -74.60 -62.15
C GLY A 292 -30.78 -73.61 -61.79
N THR A 293 -31.27 -72.88 -62.80
CA THR A 293 -32.61 -72.32 -63.06
C THR A 293 -33.64 -72.16 -61.92
N SER A 294 -34.24 -70.97 -61.76
CA SER A 294 -35.69 -70.72 -61.98
C SER A 294 -36.09 -69.27 -61.67
N ARG A 295 -37.30 -68.91 -62.11
CA ARG A 295 -37.80 -67.60 -62.56
C ARG A 295 -39.07 -67.23 -61.74
N ASP A 296 -39.18 -65.93 -61.40
CA ASP A 296 -40.37 -65.04 -61.35
C ASP A 296 -41.62 -65.40 -60.49
N GLU A 297 -42.09 -64.44 -59.65
CA GLU A 297 -43.42 -63.79 -59.73
C GLU A 297 -43.79 -62.92 -58.47
N LEU A 298 -44.02 -61.62 -58.74
CA LEU A 298 -44.97 -60.59 -58.23
C LEU A 298 -45.66 -60.66 -56.83
N SER A 299 -45.61 -59.55 -56.05
CA SER A 299 -46.78 -58.82 -55.47
C SER A 299 -46.38 -57.49 -54.74
N VAL A 300 -47.38 -56.69 -54.35
CA VAL A 300 -47.47 -55.22 -54.37
C VAL A 300 -47.19 -54.51 -53.02
N CYS A 301 -46.29 -53.52 -53.01
CA CYS A 301 -46.26 -52.36 -52.08
C CYS A 301 -45.26 -51.29 -52.64
N PRO A 302 -45.53 -49.96 -52.65
CA PRO A 302 -44.60 -48.99 -53.25
C PRO A 302 -43.40 -48.71 -52.33
N ASP A 303 -42.35 -49.48 -52.54
CA ASP A 303 -41.01 -49.35 -52.00
C ASP A 303 -40.26 -48.18 -52.70
N PRO A 304 -39.50 -47.30 -52.00
CA PRO A 304 -38.65 -46.23 -52.57
C PRO A 304 -37.64 -46.68 -53.66
N ARG A 305 -37.59 -47.98 -53.95
CA ARG A 305 -36.73 -48.61 -54.95
C ARG A 305 -37.22 -48.49 -56.40
N LYS A 306 -38.40 -47.91 -56.67
CA LYS A 306 -38.96 -47.74 -58.02
C LYS A 306 -38.97 -46.31 -58.60
N LEU A 307 -38.15 -45.40 -58.07
CA LEU A 307 -37.88 -44.13 -58.77
C LEU A 307 -36.91 -44.38 -59.92
N SER A 308 -37.21 -43.84 -61.10
CA SER A 308 -36.30 -43.85 -62.24
C SER A 308 -34.97 -43.18 -61.85
N ALA A 309 -33.86 -43.57 -62.49
CA ALA A 309 -32.55 -42.95 -62.23
C ALA A 309 -32.59 -41.41 -62.39
N GLN A 310 -33.50 -40.90 -63.21
CA GLN A 310 -33.75 -39.47 -63.40
C GLN A 310 -34.42 -38.82 -62.17
N GLU A 311 -35.45 -39.44 -61.58
CA GLU A 311 -36.13 -38.91 -60.39
C GLU A 311 -35.21 -38.92 -59.15
N ARG A 312 -34.34 -39.92 -59.02
CA ARG A 312 -33.32 -39.95 -57.97
C ARG A 312 -32.29 -38.82 -58.11
N ASN A 313 -31.83 -38.55 -59.34
CA ASN A 313 -30.91 -37.43 -59.60
C ASN A 313 -31.57 -36.08 -59.33
N LEU A 314 -32.84 -35.90 -59.69
CA LEU A 314 -33.57 -34.65 -59.40
C LEU A 314 -33.78 -34.42 -57.89
N LEU A 315 -33.99 -35.47 -57.10
CA LEU A 315 -34.04 -35.34 -55.64
C LEU A 315 -32.67 -35.02 -55.04
N ARG A 316 -31.58 -35.57 -55.61
CA ARG A 316 -30.20 -35.29 -55.16
C ARG A 316 -29.75 -33.86 -55.48
N ILE A 317 -30.11 -33.33 -56.65
CA ILE A 317 -29.83 -31.93 -57.00
C ILE A 317 -30.58 -31.00 -56.04
N ARG A 318 -31.88 -31.26 -55.81
CA ARG A 318 -32.67 -30.49 -54.83
C ARG A 318 -32.12 -30.57 -53.41
N SER A 319 -31.56 -31.71 -52.99
CA SER A 319 -30.91 -31.80 -51.67
C SER A 319 -29.63 -30.98 -51.59
N LEU A 320 -28.79 -31.01 -52.64
CA LEU A 320 -27.55 -30.23 -52.68
C LEU A 320 -27.80 -28.72 -52.77
N GLU A 321 -28.85 -28.31 -53.50
CA GLU A 321 -29.30 -26.91 -53.54
C GLU A 321 -29.78 -26.43 -52.18
N ARG A 322 -30.53 -27.28 -51.45
CA ARG A 322 -30.95 -27.01 -50.07
C ARG A 322 -29.74 -26.93 -49.13
N GLU A 323 -28.82 -27.89 -49.18
CA GLU A 323 -27.60 -27.85 -48.36
C GLU A 323 -26.74 -26.61 -48.63
N ARG A 324 -26.64 -26.18 -49.90
CA ARG A 324 -25.96 -24.93 -50.27
C ARG A 324 -26.68 -23.72 -49.69
N GLN A 325 -28.00 -23.67 -49.81
CA GLN A 325 -28.84 -22.59 -49.28
C GLN A 325 -28.74 -22.51 -47.74
N ASP A 326 -28.86 -23.64 -47.05
CA ASP A 326 -28.69 -23.76 -45.60
C ASP A 326 -27.27 -23.32 -45.16
N GLY A 327 -26.25 -23.62 -45.95
CA GLY A 327 -24.87 -23.16 -45.70
C GLY A 327 -24.71 -21.65 -45.84
N TRP A 328 -25.33 -21.04 -46.85
CA TRP A 328 -25.37 -19.59 -47.02
C TRP A 328 -26.12 -18.91 -45.88
N GLU A 329 -27.28 -19.44 -45.48
CA GLU A 329 -28.07 -18.89 -44.37
C GLU A 329 -27.30 -18.94 -43.04
N LYS A 330 -26.56 -20.01 -42.78
CA LYS A 330 -25.65 -20.11 -41.63
C LYS A 330 -24.56 -19.03 -41.64
N LEU A 331 -23.83 -18.88 -42.75
CA LEU A 331 -22.78 -17.87 -42.87
C LEU A 331 -23.33 -16.44 -42.76
N VAL A 332 -24.50 -16.16 -43.33
CA VAL A 332 -25.18 -14.88 -43.22
C VAL A 332 -25.57 -14.58 -41.77
N GLY A 333 -26.07 -15.60 -41.05
CA GLY A 333 -26.38 -15.52 -39.63
C GLY A 333 -25.16 -15.28 -38.76
N GLU A 334 -24.04 -15.96 -39.03
CA GLU A 334 -22.76 -15.74 -38.34
C GLU A 334 -22.24 -14.31 -38.56
N ARG A 335 -22.29 -13.81 -39.80
CA ARG A 335 -21.87 -12.44 -40.13
C ARG A 335 -22.76 -11.40 -39.43
N ASP A 336 -24.07 -11.61 -39.33
CA ASP A 336 -24.97 -10.72 -38.55
C ASP A 336 -24.69 -10.78 -37.06
N ALA A 337 -24.42 -11.96 -36.50
CA ALA A 337 -24.05 -12.13 -35.10
C ALA A 337 -22.76 -11.36 -34.77
N LEU A 338 -21.71 -11.56 -35.56
CA LEU A 338 -20.44 -10.85 -35.41
C LEU A 338 -20.60 -9.33 -35.56
N GLN A 339 -21.47 -8.88 -36.46
CA GLN A 339 -21.74 -7.45 -36.64
C GLN A 339 -22.44 -6.83 -35.41
N ARG A 340 -23.41 -7.54 -34.83
CA ARG A 340 -24.07 -7.12 -33.57
C ARG A 340 -23.11 -7.10 -32.39
N GLU A 341 -22.26 -8.11 -32.26
CA GLU A 341 -21.22 -8.16 -31.23
C GLU A 341 -20.24 -6.99 -31.34
N LEU A 342 -19.82 -6.64 -32.57
CA LEU A 342 -18.96 -5.49 -32.81
C LEU A 342 -19.62 -4.16 -32.39
N GLU A 343 -20.92 -4.01 -32.65
CA GLU A 343 -21.68 -2.82 -32.23
C GLU A 343 -21.86 -2.75 -30.71
N GLU A 344 -22.13 -3.88 -30.06
CA GLU A 344 -22.24 -3.95 -28.60
C GLU A 344 -20.89 -3.68 -27.92
N LEU A 345 -19.80 -4.23 -28.44
CA LEU A 345 -18.45 -3.94 -27.96
C LEU A 345 -18.09 -2.47 -28.15
N LYS A 346 -18.49 -1.83 -29.26
CA LYS A 346 -18.33 -0.38 -29.45
C LYS A 346 -19.08 0.41 -28.39
N LYS A 347 -20.34 0.06 -28.09
CA LYS A 347 -21.13 0.71 -27.03
C LYS A 347 -20.50 0.51 -25.65
N LYS A 348 -20.03 -0.71 -25.32
CA LYS A 348 -19.29 -1.00 -24.07
C LYS A 348 -18.01 -0.16 -23.97
N LEU A 349 -17.25 -0.06 -25.06
CA LEU A 349 -16.02 0.74 -25.12
C LEU A 349 -16.30 2.23 -24.96
N GLU A 350 -17.38 2.74 -25.55
CA GLU A 350 -17.82 4.13 -25.37
C GLU A 350 -18.28 4.41 -23.93
N GLY A 351 -19.00 3.47 -23.31
CA GLY A 351 -19.37 3.54 -21.89
C GLY A 351 -18.16 3.50 -20.96
N VAL A 352 -17.15 2.69 -21.25
CA VAL A 352 -15.89 2.68 -20.48
C VAL A 352 -15.12 3.99 -20.70
N LYS A 353 -15.09 4.53 -21.92
CA LYS A 353 -14.47 5.83 -22.21
C LYS A 353 -15.16 6.98 -21.46
N SER A 354 -16.49 7.03 -21.43
CA SER A 354 -17.23 8.05 -20.71
C SER A 354 -17.00 7.94 -19.19
N ARG A 355 -17.05 6.72 -18.64
CA ARG A 355 -16.72 6.48 -17.23
C ARG A 355 -15.29 6.89 -16.90
N ASN A 356 -14.32 6.56 -17.75
CA ASN A 356 -12.92 6.94 -17.54
C ASN A 356 -12.74 8.46 -17.57
N LYS A 357 -13.48 9.18 -18.44
CA LYS A 357 -13.49 10.64 -18.48
C LYS A 357 -14.03 11.24 -17.18
N VAL A 358 -15.14 10.70 -16.66
CA VAL A 358 -15.74 11.14 -15.38
C VAL A 358 -14.79 10.86 -14.21
N LEU A 359 -14.26 9.63 -14.10
CA LEU A 359 -13.27 9.28 -13.08
C LEU A 359 -12.02 10.16 -13.16
N SER A 360 -11.56 10.49 -14.38
CA SER A 360 -10.43 11.40 -14.57
C SER A 360 -10.73 12.82 -14.09
N SER A 361 -11.96 13.32 -14.28
CA SER A 361 -12.37 14.60 -13.71
C SER A 361 -12.47 14.55 -12.18
N GLU A 362 -13.01 13.48 -11.60
CA GLU A 362 -13.08 13.29 -10.15
C GLU A 362 -11.69 13.24 -9.51
N VAL A 363 -10.75 12.51 -10.13
CA VAL A 363 -9.35 12.48 -9.68
C VAL A 363 -8.72 13.87 -9.74
N LYS A 364 -9.01 14.66 -10.78
CA LYS A 364 -8.53 16.05 -10.85
C LYS A 364 -9.13 16.92 -9.76
N THR A 365 -10.43 16.81 -9.49
CA THR A 365 -11.08 17.58 -8.41
C THR A 365 -10.54 17.18 -7.04
N LEU A 366 -10.34 15.88 -6.78
CA LEU A 366 -9.75 15.39 -5.53
C LEU A 366 -8.30 15.85 -5.36
N ARG A 367 -7.49 15.85 -6.42
CA ARG A 367 -6.13 16.42 -6.37
C ARG A 367 -6.15 17.92 -6.06
N ASN A 368 -7.08 18.67 -6.64
CA ASN A 368 -7.21 20.09 -6.34
C ASN A 368 -7.62 20.31 -4.87
N GLN A 369 -8.57 19.53 -4.35
CA GLN A 369 -8.96 19.57 -2.94
C GLN A 369 -7.78 19.23 -2.02
N MET A 370 -7.02 18.18 -2.34
CA MET A 370 -5.82 17.82 -1.59
C MET A 370 -4.75 18.92 -1.66
N GLY A 371 -4.58 19.56 -2.82
CA GLY A 371 -3.73 20.73 -2.98
C GLY A 371 -4.15 21.89 -2.06
N THR A 372 -5.45 22.19 -1.97
CA THR A 372 -5.94 23.22 -1.04
C THR A 372 -5.72 22.87 0.43
N LEU A 373 -5.79 21.58 0.80
CA LEU A 373 -5.51 21.15 2.17
C LEU A 373 -4.01 21.25 2.51
N VAL A 374 -3.14 20.89 1.57
CA VAL A 374 -1.69 21.07 1.72
C VAL A 374 -1.34 22.54 1.88
N GLU A 375 -1.98 23.41 1.09
CA GLU A 375 -1.76 24.84 1.18
C GLU A 375 -2.23 25.38 2.54
N LYS A 376 -3.39 24.95 3.06
CA LYS A 376 -3.81 25.28 4.43
C LYS A 376 -2.80 24.81 5.47
N GLY A 377 -2.28 23.60 5.34
CA GLY A 377 -1.22 23.09 6.21
C GLY A 377 0.02 23.98 6.20
N ARG A 378 0.44 24.48 5.02
CA ARG A 378 1.53 25.47 4.94
C ARG A 378 1.22 26.78 5.66
N HIS A 379 0.00 27.30 5.53
CA HIS A 379 -0.39 28.52 6.24
C HIS A 379 -0.40 28.30 7.76
N ASP A 380 -0.83 27.12 8.21
CA ASP A 380 -0.78 26.74 9.63
C ASP A 380 0.67 26.61 10.12
N ASP A 381 1.57 26.02 9.33
CA ASP A 381 3.01 25.93 9.62
C ASP A 381 3.65 27.33 9.71
N GLU A 382 3.35 28.22 8.75
CA GLU A 382 3.81 29.63 8.78
C GLU A 382 3.32 30.36 10.03
N LEU A 383 2.06 30.12 10.44
CA LEU A 383 1.52 30.67 11.68
C LEU A 383 2.24 30.12 12.91
N ILE A 384 2.52 28.81 12.95
CA ILE A 384 3.27 28.18 14.04
C ILE A 384 4.68 28.77 14.12
N ASP A 385 5.37 28.92 13.00
CA ASP A 385 6.71 29.50 12.95
C ASP A 385 6.70 30.96 13.45
N ALA A 386 5.72 31.77 13.03
CA ALA A 386 5.57 33.13 13.52
C ALA A 386 5.32 33.20 15.03
N LEU A 387 4.50 32.30 15.58
CA LEU A 387 4.26 32.20 17.03
C LEU A 387 5.51 31.71 17.77
N MET A 388 6.26 30.77 17.21
CA MET A 388 7.52 30.28 17.77
C MET A 388 8.58 31.38 17.82
N ASP A 389 8.68 32.20 16.77
CA ASP A 389 9.57 33.35 16.74
C ASP A 389 9.18 34.40 17.79
N GLN A 390 7.88 34.66 17.97
CA GLN A 390 7.40 35.54 19.05
C GLN A 390 7.75 35.00 20.43
N LEU A 391 7.58 33.69 20.68
CA LEU A 391 7.97 33.05 21.94
C LEU A 391 9.48 33.17 22.19
N LYS A 392 10.29 32.97 21.15
CA LYS A 392 11.74 33.09 21.22
C LYS A 392 12.17 34.52 21.54
N GLN A 393 11.55 35.52 20.90
CA GLN A 393 11.80 36.94 21.20
C GLN A 393 11.44 37.28 22.66
N LEU A 394 10.29 36.80 23.15
CA LEU A 394 9.91 37.00 24.55
C LEU A 394 10.89 36.33 25.53
N GLN A 395 11.37 35.13 25.19
CA GLN A 395 12.37 34.43 26.00
C GLN A 395 13.72 35.15 26.02
N GLU A 396 14.14 35.74 24.91
CA GLU A 396 15.35 36.56 24.81
C GLU A 396 15.21 37.87 25.61
N ILE A 397 14.06 38.54 25.51
CA ILE A 397 13.75 39.73 26.33
C ILE A 397 13.80 39.37 27.82
N LEU A 398 13.17 38.25 28.23
CA LEU A 398 13.18 37.79 29.62
C LEU A 398 14.60 37.47 30.10
N GLY A 399 15.41 36.81 29.27
CA GLY A 399 16.82 36.53 29.55
C GLY A 399 17.66 37.81 29.69
N SER A 400 17.44 38.80 28.82
CA SER A 400 18.13 40.10 28.89
C SER A 400 17.74 40.89 30.14
N LEU A 401 16.46 40.86 30.52
CA LEU A 401 15.94 41.47 31.76
C LEU A 401 16.55 40.80 32.98
N SER A 402 16.59 39.45 33.01
CA SER A 402 17.21 38.70 34.10
C SER A 402 18.70 39.02 34.25
N LEU A 403 19.46 39.07 33.15
CA LEU A 403 20.87 39.44 33.16
C LEU A 403 21.08 40.89 33.63
N GLN A 404 20.23 41.81 33.18
CA GLN A 404 20.27 43.21 33.61
C GLN A 404 19.96 43.34 35.11
N GLU A 405 18.99 42.58 35.61
CA GLU A 405 18.62 42.55 37.02
C GLU A 405 19.74 41.95 37.91
N GLU A 406 20.44 40.94 37.41
CA GLU A 406 21.62 40.39 38.08
C GLU A 406 22.79 41.39 38.12
N LYS A 407 23.00 42.12 37.02
CA LYS A 407 24.01 43.19 36.94
C LYS A 407 23.69 44.35 37.90
N THR A 408 22.42 44.78 37.98
CA THR A 408 22.01 45.82 38.93
C THR A 408 22.15 45.32 40.37
N ARG A 409 21.71 44.09 40.69
CA ARG A 409 21.93 43.48 42.02
C ARG A 409 23.41 43.42 42.38
N ALA A 410 24.28 43.01 41.46
CA ALA A 410 25.74 42.97 41.70
C ALA A 410 26.32 44.37 41.94
N SER A 411 25.86 45.39 41.20
CA SER A 411 26.27 46.78 41.45
C SER A 411 25.74 47.32 42.78
N GLN A 412 24.51 46.95 43.18
CA GLN A 412 23.91 47.29 44.46
C GLN A 412 24.71 46.68 45.60
N LEU A 413 25.03 45.38 45.54
CA LEU A 413 25.87 44.68 46.51
C LEU A 413 27.25 45.33 46.68
N ARG A 414 27.88 45.76 45.58
CA ARG A 414 29.17 46.48 45.65
C ARG A 414 29.03 47.85 46.32
N LEU A 415 27.93 48.56 46.05
CA LEU A 415 27.64 49.84 46.70
C LEU A 415 27.40 49.63 48.20
N ASP A 416 26.59 48.64 48.57
CA ASP A 416 26.28 48.29 49.95
C ASP A 416 27.54 47.87 50.72
N GLN A 417 28.43 47.09 50.09
CA GLN A 417 29.74 46.75 50.67
C GLN A 417 30.61 48.00 50.91
N ARG A 418 30.63 48.94 49.97
CA ARG A 418 31.36 50.21 50.13
C ARG A 418 30.77 51.02 51.28
N VAL A 419 29.45 51.23 51.31
CA VAL A 419 28.77 51.96 52.38
C VAL A 419 29.01 51.28 53.73
N HIS A 420 29.00 49.95 53.79
CA HIS A 420 29.30 49.21 55.00
C HIS A 420 30.76 49.44 55.47
N SER A 421 31.73 49.43 54.55
CA SER A 421 33.13 49.71 54.89
C SER A 421 33.34 51.15 55.38
N GLU A 422 32.68 52.13 54.76
CA GLU A 422 32.70 53.54 55.19
C GLU A 422 32.01 53.71 56.56
N ALA A 423 30.89 53.02 56.78
CA ALA A 423 30.21 53.00 58.07
C ALA A 423 31.09 52.40 59.18
N GLN A 424 31.79 51.29 58.91
CA GLN A 424 32.74 50.70 59.86
C GLN A 424 33.90 51.66 60.18
N GLN A 425 34.46 52.35 59.18
CA GLN A 425 35.49 53.37 59.40
C GLN A 425 34.98 54.53 60.25
N SER A 426 33.80 55.07 59.94
CA SER A 426 33.18 56.14 60.72
C SER A 426 32.86 55.69 62.14
N SER A 427 32.41 54.44 62.34
CA SER A 427 32.16 53.87 63.66
C SER A 427 33.45 53.75 64.46
N GLY A 428 34.56 53.32 63.84
CA GLY A 428 35.88 53.27 64.49
C GLY A 428 36.33 54.66 64.94
N LEU A 429 36.19 55.66 64.06
CA LEU A 429 36.47 57.06 64.36
C LEU A 429 35.61 57.60 65.51
N ILE A 430 34.31 57.28 65.52
CA ILE A 430 33.40 57.64 66.61
C ILE A 430 33.82 56.97 67.92
N THR A 431 34.23 55.70 67.90
CA THR A 431 34.70 55.03 69.12
C THR A 431 35.98 55.67 69.68
N GLU A 432 36.91 56.06 68.81
CA GLU A 432 38.14 56.77 69.19
C GLU A 432 37.83 58.16 69.77
N LEU A 433 36.94 58.92 69.11
CA LEU A 433 36.47 60.21 69.62
C LEU A 433 35.77 60.07 70.98
N ARG A 434 34.91 59.06 71.16
CA ARG A 434 34.27 58.77 72.45
C ARG A 434 35.28 58.42 73.54
N ALA A 435 36.32 57.65 73.22
CA ALA A 435 37.39 57.33 74.17
C ALA A 435 38.17 58.58 74.60
N MET A 436 38.52 59.45 73.65
CA MET A 436 39.16 60.74 73.96
C MET A 436 38.26 61.67 74.79
N VAL A 437 36.95 61.70 74.52
CA VAL A 437 35.99 62.48 75.33
C VAL A 437 35.93 61.92 76.74
N ALA A 438 35.80 60.60 76.92
CA ALA A 438 35.80 59.96 78.23
C ALA A 438 37.10 60.21 79.01
N GLU A 439 38.26 60.18 78.34
CA GLU A 439 39.55 60.53 78.95
C GLU A 439 39.59 61.99 79.40
N ARG A 440 39.07 62.92 78.57
CA ARG A 440 38.95 64.33 78.93
C ARG A 440 37.97 64.55 80.07
N GLU A 441 36.82 63.89 80.06
CA GLU A 441 35.83 63.94 81.14
C GLU A 441 36.41 63.41 82.45
N ALA A 442 37.16 62.29 82.42
CA ALA A 442 37.85 61.76 83.60
C ALA A 442 38.89 62.75 84.15
N LYS A 443 39.67 63.41 83.27
CA LYS A 443 40.58 64.49 83.66
C LYS A 443 39.83 65.67 84.27
N VAL A 444 38.69 66.07 83.70
CA VAL A 444 37.83 67.13 84.25
C VAL A 444 37.35 66.73 85.66
N GLN A 445 36.82 65.52 85.84
CA GLN A 445 36.39 65.03 87.16
C GLN A 445 37.54 65.00 88.18
N GLN A 446 38.74 64.62 87.75
CA GLN A 446 39.93 64.65 88.62
C GLN A 446 40.28 66.08 89.03
N LEU A 447 40.29 67.03 88.09
CA LEU A 447 40.53 68.45 88.38
C LEU A 447 39.41 69.03 89.27
N GLU A 448 38.15 68.64 89.06
CA GLU A 448 37.02 69.05 89.91
C GLU A 448 37.17 68.52 91.34
N LEU A 449 37.63 67.27 91.52
CA LEU A 449 37.96 66.72 92.84
C LEU A 449 39.10 67.48 93.50
N GLU A 450 40.16 67.81 92.77
CA GLU A 450 41.27 68.63 93.27
C GLU A 450 40.80 70.03 93.67
N ILE A 451 39.98 70.70 92.84
CA ILE A 451 39.37 72.00 93.17
C ILE A 451 38.45 71.89 94.39
N GLY A 452 37.69 70.80 94.50
CA GLY A 452 36.83 70.53 95.66
C GLY A 452 37.63 70.33 96.95
N GLN A 453 38.74 69.58 96.89
CA GLN A 453 39.67 69.39 98.01
C GLN A 453 40.36 70.71 98.41
N LEU A 454 40.81 71.50 97.44
CA LEU A 454 41.38 72.82 97.67
C LEU A 454 40.33 73.78 98.25
N SER A 455 39.08 73.72 97.79
CA SER A 455 37.97 74.50 98.34
C SER A 455 37.62 74.08 99.78
N MET A 456 37.65 72.78 100.09
CA MET A 456 37.49 72.28 101.47
C MET A 456 38.65 72.71 102.37
N GLN A 457 39.90 72.66 101.89
CA GLN A 457 41.06 73.18 102.61
C GLN A 457 40.97 74.70 102.81
N TYR A 458 40.43 75.43 101.83
CA TYR A 458 40.18 76.86 101.95
C TYR A 458 39.07 77.17 102.96
N LEU A 459 37.98 76.40 102.99
CA LEU A 459 36.93 76.50 104.01
C LEU A 459 37.44 76.14 105.41
N GLN A 460 38.33 75.15 105.52
CA GLN A 460 38.93 74.73 106.79
C GLN A 460 39.96 75.74 107.33
N ASN A 461 40.61 76.51 106.46
CA ASN A 461 41.52 77.61 106.83
C ASN A 461 40.82 78.96 107.07
N LYS A 462 39.51 79.07 106.78
CA LYS A 462 38.70 80.29 107.02
C LYS A 462 37.72 80.12 108.18
N GLY A 463 38.20 79.63 109.31
CA GLY A 463 37.54 79.88 110.59
C GLY A 463 37.90 81.29 111.10
N VAL A 464 36.89 82.13 111.33
CA VAL A 464 36.83 83.41 112.10
C VAL A 464 36.34 84.60 111.25
N GLY A 465 35.09 85.00 111.49
CA GLY A 465 34.51 86.23 110.96
C GLY A 465 32.99 86.33 111.17
N LYS A 466 32.59 86.86 112.33
CA LYS A 466 31.24 86.98 112.88
C LYS A 466 30.56 88.29 112.41
N GLY A 467 29.22 88.27 112.25
CA GLY A 467 28.32 89.44 112.21
C GLY A 467 27.56 89.59 110.89
N SER A 468 26.24 89.48 110.74
CA SER A 468 25.04 90.02 111.44
C SER A 468 24.40 91.20 110.68
N GLY A 469 23.15 91.00 110.26
CA GLY A 469 22.14 92.03 109.90
C GLY A 469 22.24 92.59 108.47
N GLY A 470 21.19 92.77 107.69
CA GLY A 470 19.76 92.58 107.86
C GLY A 470 19.00 93.22 106.68
N THR A 471 17.89 92.59 106.30
CA THR A 471 16.63 93.20 105.82
C THR A 471 16.48 93.72 104.37
N GLU A 472 15.53 93.06 103.70
CA GLU A 472 14.56 93.48 102.65
C GLU A 472 14.94 93.69 101.18
N GLY A 473 14.09 93.09 100.33
CA GLY A 473 13.94 93.41 98.91
C GLY A 473 13.58 92.22 98.03
N ASN A 474 12.30 91.82 97.98
CA ASN A 474 11.73 91.11 96.83
C ASN A 474 11.41 92.18 95.75
N PRO A 475 11.49 91.90 94.43
CA PRO A 475 10.39 91.17 93.77
C PRO A 475 10.78 90.31 92.55
N ALA A 476 9.76 89.62 92.05
CA ALA A 476 9.68 88.69 90.93
C ALA A 476 10.00 89.23 89.52
N TYR A 477 10.47 88.34 88.61
CA TYR A 477 10.02 88.02 87.22
C TYR A 477 11.13 87.17 86.57
N ALA A 478 10.95 86.12 85.75
CA ALA A 478 9.87 85.62 84.89
C ALA A 478 10.19 84.13 84.58
N LYS A 479 9.36 83.19 84.11
CA LYS A 479 7.91 82.96 83.95
C LYS A 479 7.79 81.56 83.26
N PHE A 480 6.86 80.70 83.73
CA PHE A 480 5.88 79.88 82.95
C PHE A 480 6.40 78.67 82.09
N LEU A 481 5.70 77.54 81.88
CA LEU A 481 4.41 76.97 82.33
C LEU A 481 4.30 75.50 81.86
N GLU A 482 3.48 74.71 82.57
CA GLU A 482 2.91 73.40 82.19
C GLU A 482 1.58 73.58 81.38
N ASP A 483 1.37 72.74 80.37
CA ASP A 483 0.05 72.30 79.82
C ASP A 483 -0.79 73.29 78.93
N PRO A 484 -2.00 72.93 78.42
CA PRO A 484 -2.28 72.56 77.01
C PRO A 484 -3.43 73.36 76.33
N GLY A 485 -3.76 73.02 75.07
CA GLY A 485 -5.17 72.98 74.65
C GLY A 485 -5.67 73.95 73.55
N ARG A 486 -6.18 73.32 72.48
CA ARG A 486 -7.48 73.57 71.80
C ARG A 486 -7.71 74.82 70.96
N THR A 487 -8.20 74.57 69.73
CA THR A 487 -9.58 74.82 69.23
C THR A 487 -9.73 74.03 67.90
N LYS A 488 -10.48 72.92 67.74
CA LYS A 488 -11.95 72.68 67.63
C LYS A 488 -12.69 73.62 66.67
N PRO A 489 -13.86 73.23 66.06
CA PRO A 489 -14.41 71.94 65.58
C PRO A 489 -15.21 72.19 64.24
N PRO A 490 -16.36 71.55 63.86
CA PRO A 490 -17.05 70.30 64.26
C PRO A 490 -17.43 69.37 63.06
N ALA A 491 -17.81 68.11 63.29
CA ALA A 491 -19.19 67.57 63.33
C ALA A 491 -19.09 66.12 62.80
N SER A 492 -19.94 65.12 63.00
CA SER A 492 -21.12 64.85 63.81
C SER A 492 -21.59 63.46 63.35
N ALA A 493 -22.13 62.63 64.27
CA ALA A 493 -22.85 61.36 64.04
C ALA A 493 -21.99 60.19 63.50
N GLY A 494 -22.18 58.95 63.92
CA GLY A 494 -23.15 58.31 64.81
C GLY A 494 -22.78 56.83 64.94
N ASP A 495 -23.56 56.09 65.72
CA ASP A 495 -23.56 54.63 65.92
C ASP A 495 -23.34 53.84 64.61
N HIS A 496 -22.97 52.55 64.53
CA HIS A 496 -23.65 51.36 65.05
C HIS A 496 -22.73 50.11 65.04
N VAL A 497 -23.10 49.17 65.91
CA VAL A 497 -22.67 47.78 66.06
C VAL A 497 -22.66 46.98 64.74
N GLY A 498 -21.70 46.05 64.55
CA GLY A 498 -21.85 45.03 63.50
C GLY A 498 -20.63 44.16 63.17
N ARG A 499 -20.57 43.02 63.85
CA ARG A 499 -19.87 41.76 63.52
C ARG A 499 -19.88 41.36 62.01
N LEU A 500 -18.87 40.55 61.65
CA LEU A 500 -18.68 39.69 60.45
C LEU A 500 -18.13 40.33 59.18
N GLY A 501 -17.14 39.65 58.58
CA GLY A 501 -16.97 39.64 57.13
C GLY A 501 -15.57 39.84 56.60
N SER A 502 -14.85 38.73 56.46
CA SER A 502 -13.83 38.48 55.44
C SER A 502 -13.98 39.32 54.16
N SER A 503 -12.92 40.03 53.73
CA SER A 503 -12.20 39.78 52.46
C SER A 503 -11.16 40.86 52.14
N ARG A 504 -9.92 40.38 51.91
CA ARG A 504 -8.92 40.75 50.88
C ARG A 504 -8.97 42.16 50.26
N SER A 505 -7.85 42.87 50.38
CA SER A 505 -7.33 43.89 49.45
C SER A 505 -5.80 43.92 49.63
N VAL A 506 -5.01 43.21 48.81
CA VAL A 506 -4.32 43.67 47.58
C VAL A 506 -3.75 45.09 47.70
N THR A 507 -2.43 45.19 47.86
CA THR A 507 -1.65 46.41 47.68
C THR A 507 -1.17 46.53 46.23
N SER A 508 -1.08 47.77 45.75
CA SER A 508 -0.99 48.17 44.34
C SER A 508 0.39 47.97 43.67
N LEU A 509 1.14 46.92 44.01
CA LEU A 509 2.35 46.50 43.26
C LEU A 509 2.69 45.00 43.41
N GLY A 510 1.68 44.12 43.46
CA GLY A 510 1.72 42.75 42.90
C GLY A 510 2.71 41.68 43.42
N HIS A 511 3.56 41.93 44.42
CA HIS A 511 4.42 40.88 45.00
C HIS A 511 3.80 40.27 46.27
N THR A 512 3.50 38.97 46.24
CA THR A 512 3.34 38.16 47.45
C THR A 512 4.65 37.45 47.77
N LEU A 513 5.27 37.85 48.87
CA LEU A 513 6.27 37.10 49.60
C LEU A 513 5.67 35.72 49.95
N VAL A 514 6.25 34.63 49.46
CA VAL A 514 5.95 33.30 49.98
C VAL A 514 7.09 32.88 50.89
N GLU A 515 6.73 32.75 52.16
CA GLU A 515 7.55 32.26 53.28
C GLU A 515 8.13 30.88 53.02
N SER A 516 9.41 30.74 53.37
CA SER A 516 10.09 29.46 53.53
C SER A 516 9.69 28.85 54.87
N ALA A 517 9.03 27.70 54.86
CA ALA A 517 8.74 26.92 56.06
C ALA A 517 9.56 25.61 56.05
N LEU A 518 10.78 25.68 56.58
CA LEU A 518 11.35 24.59 57.35
C LEU A 518 10.81 24.74 58.77
N THR A 519 9.79 23.96 59.13
CA THR A 519 9.51 23.55 60.51
C THR A 519 8.46 22.44 60.46
N TRP A 520 8.83 21.27 60.97
CA TRP A 520 7.92 20.17 61.28
C TRP A 520 6.92 20.61 62.36
N PRO A 521 5.66 20.17 62.28
CA PRO A 521 5.03 19.63 63.47
C PRO A 521 4.14 18.39 63.21
N SER A 522 4.32 17.40 64.10
CA SER A 522 3.27 16.57 64.74
C SER A 522 2.37 15.65 63.90
N LEU A 523 2.41 14.36 64.26
CA LEU A 523 1.45 13.29 63.96
C LEU A 523 -0.02 13.72 64.11
N PRO A 524 -0.91 13.10 63.30
CA PRO A 524 -2.14 12.55 63.85
C PRO A 524 -2.33 11.05 63.54
N SER A 525 -2.61 10.31 64.60
CA SER A 525 -3.58 9.20 64.78
C SER A 525 -3.81 8.17 63.65
N PRO A 526 -3.70 6.85 63.96
CA PRO A 526 -3.86 5.79 62.97
C PRO A 526 -5.32 5.32 62.90
N HIS A 527 -6.17 5.93 62.08
CA HIS A 527 -7.33 5.26 61.49
C HIS A 527 -7.73 5.95 60.19
N GLY A 528 -7.34 5.35 59.07
CA GLY A 528 -7.73 5.78 57.74
C GLY A 528 -6.80 5.21 56.69
N ALA A 529 -7.22 4.13 56.05
CA ALA A 529 -6.54 3.60 54.87
C ALA A 529 -6.44 4.70 53.81
N SER A 530 -5.21 5.06 53.40
CA SER A 530 -5.00 5.90 52.22
C SER A 530 -3.78 5.41 51.43
N PRO A 531 -3.96 4.98 50.17
CA PRO A 531 -2.90 4.49 49.31
C PRO A 531 -2.18 5.70 48.70
N ARG A 532 -0.98 6.03 49.19
CA ARG A 532 -0.22 7.17 48.65
C ARG A 532 1.24 6.83 48.39
N PHE A 533 1.47 5.88 47.49
CA PHE A 533 2.67 5.83 46.64
C PHE A 533 2.35 4.99 45.41
N SER A 534 1.80 5.57 44.34
CA SER A 534 1.73 4.91 43.01
C SER A 534 1.42 5.82 41.81
N ASP A 535 1.36 7.14 41.95
CA ASP A 535 0.91 8.02 40.85
C ASP A 535 1.97 9.06 40.47
N SER A 536 3.10 8.62 39.92
CA SER A 536 3.94 9.50 39.10
C SER A 536 3.23 9.73 37.75
N PRO A 537 3.15 10.96 37.22
CA PRO A 537 2.55 11.25 35.93
C PRO A 537 3.22 10.47 34.78
N GLU A 538 4.50 10.15 34.91
CA GLU A 538 5.24 9.33 33.95
C GLU A 538 4.77 7.87 33.97
N GLN A 539 4.47 7.31 35.13
CA GLN A 539 3.97 5.94 35.26
C GLN A 539 2.55 5.78 34.68
N LYS A 540 1.69 6.80 34.86
CA LYS A 540 0.40 6.89 34.16
C LYS A 540 0.56 7.00 32.65
N GLY A 541 1.57 7.74 32.19
CA GLY A 541 1.92 7.83 30.76
C GLY A 541 2.32 6.48 30.17
N TRP A 542 3.22 5.76 30.83
CA TRP A 542 3.64 4.42 30.40
C TRP A 542 2.49 3.39 30.45
N GLN A 543 1.63 3.43 31.47
CA GLN A 543 0.44 2.59 31.54
C GLN A 543 -0.58 2.93 30.44
N ALA A 544 -0.77 4.21 30.11
CA ALA A 544 -1.61 4.62 28.98
C ALA A 544 -1.07 4.10 27.64
N GLN A 545 0.25 4.16 27.44
CA GLN A 545 0.90 3.69 26.22
C GLN A 545 0.85 2.16 26.07
N VAL A 546 1.08 1.43 27.17
CA VAL A 546 0.98 -0.05 27.18
C VAL A 546 -0.47 -0.51 26.94
N THR A 547 -1.45 0.21 27.47
CA THR A 547 -2.87 -0.10 27.24
C THR A 547 -3.32 0.24 25.83
N GLU A 548 -2.84 1.34 25.24
CA GLU A 548 -3.05 1.68 23.84
C GLU A 548 -2.44 0.63 22.90
N LEU A 549 -1.19 0.21 23.15
CA LEU A 549 -0.54 -0.86 22.39
C LEU A 549 -1.29 -2.21 22.51
N LYS A 550 -1.81 -2.54 23.70
CA LYS A 550 -2.66 -3.74 23.88
C LYS A 550 -3.97 -3.63 23.12
N ALA A 551 -4.62 -2.47 23.13
CA ALA A 551 -5.86 -2.24 22.39
C ALA A 551 -5.66 -2.32 20.87
N LEU A 552 -4.56 -1.76 20.37
CA LEU A 552 -4.16 -1.86 18.97
C LEU A 552 -3.86 -3.31 18.59
N TRP A 553 -3.11 -4.03 19.42
CA TRP A 553 -2.82 -5.44 19.19
C TRP A 553 -4.10 -6.29 19.13
N GLN A 554 -5.02 -6.13 20.09
CA GLN A 554 -6.32 -6.82 20.08
C GLN A 554 -7.16 -6.47 18.84
N ALA A 555 -7.18 -5.21 18.42
CA ALA A 555 -7.87 -4.79 17.21
C ALA A 555 -7.26 -5.44 15.95
N THR A 556 -5.93 -5.51 15.87
CA THR A 556 -5.23 -6.17 14.75
C THR A 556 -5.40 -7.70 14.77
N GLU A 557 -5.54 -8.33 15.93
CA GLU A 557 -5.85 -9.76 16.01
C GLU A 557 -7.25 -10.05 15.46
N VAL A 558 -8.24 -9.26 15.85
CA VAL A 558 -9.61 -9.38 15.31
C VAL A 558 -9.63 -9.13 13.81
N GLU A 559 -8.88 -8.13 13.32
CA GLU A 559 -8.77 -7.85 11.89
C GLU A 559 -8.11 -9.01 11.13
N ARG A 560 -7.04 -9.60 11.67
CA ARG A 560 -6.39 -10.80 11.11
C ARG A 560 -7.35 -11.99 11.05
N ASP A 561 -8.08 -12.25 12.13
CA ASP A 561 -9.00 -13.39 12.20
C ASP A 561 -10.16 -13.22 11.21
N ARG A 562 -10.69 -11.99 11.06
CA ARG A 562 -11.71 -11.66 10.06
C ARG A 562 -11.20 -11.66 8.62
N LEU A 563 -9.97 -11.21 8.37
CA LEU A 563 -9.33 -11.34 7.05
C LEU A 563 -9.16 -12.82 6.69
N THR A 564 -8.86 -13.66 7.67
CA THR A 564 -8.78 -15.11 7.48
C THR A 564 -10.15 -15.69 7.10
N GLU A 565 -11.23 -15.26 7.76
CA GLU A 565 -12.60 -15.63 7.35
C GLU A 565 -12.93 -15.16 5.92
N PHE A 566 -12.57 -13.92 5.54
CA PHE A 566 -12.73 -13.43 4.17
C PHE A 566 -12.00 -14.30 3.15
N VAL A 567 -10.77 -14.71 3.45
CA VAL A 567 -10.00 -15.63 2.62
C VAL A 567 -10.72 -16.97 2.48
N THR A 568 -11.29 -17.51 3.56
CA THR A 568 -12.06 -18.77 3.48
C THR A 568 -13.33 -18.66 2.63
N VAL A 569 -14.05 -17.54 2.72
CA VAL A 569 -15.25 -17.27 1.89
C VAL A 569 -14.85 -17.14 0.42
N LEU A 570 -13.76 -16.44 0.12
CA LEU A 570 -13.25 -16.32 -1.25
C LEU A 570 -12.75 -17.66 -1.79
N GLN A 571 -12.07 -18.47 -0.97
CA GLN A 571 -11.65 -19.83 -1.34
C GLN A 571 -12.86 -20.71 -1.68
N LYS A 572 -13.90 -20.73 -0.84
CA LYS A 572 -15.14 -21.47 -1.13
C LYS A 572 -15.80 -21.00 -2.44
N ARG A 573 -15.87 -19.68 -2.67
CA ARG A 573 -16.47 -19.14 -3.90
C ARG A 573 -15.67 -19.53 -5.15
N VAL A 574 -14.33 -19.59 -5.03
CA VAL A 574 -13.45 -20.08 -6.11
C VAL A 574 -13.66 -21.58 -6.33
N GLU A 575 -13.71 -22.40 -5.29
CA GLU A 575 -13.97 -23.84 -5.37
C GLU A 575 -15.32 -24.15 -6.02
N GLU A 576 -16.39 -23.42 -5.65
CA GLU A 576 -17.70 -23.53 -6.27
C GLU A 576 -17.68 -23.14 -7.75
N SER A 577 -16.95 -22.07 -8.11
CA SER A 577 -16.79 -21.66 -9.51
C SER A 577 -16.02 -22.70 -10.33
N ASN A 578 -14.99 -23.29 -9.74
CA ASN A 578 -14.16 -24.31 -10.38
C ASN A 578 -14.96 -25.61 -10.56
N SER A 579 -15.79 -25.97 -9.58
CA SER A 579 -16.69 -27.12 -9.66
C SER A 579 -17.70 -26.97 -10.80
N LYS A 580 -18.33 -25.79 -10.93
CA LYS A 580 -19.23 -25.47 -12.05
C LYS A 580 -18.53 -25.52 -13.41
N LEU A 581 -17.29 -25.05 -13.48
CA LEU A 581 -16.47 -25.14 -14.70
C LEU A 581 -16.21 -26.60 -15.06
N LEU A 582 -15.80 -27.43 -14.10
CA LEU A 582 -15.54 -28.86 -14.29
C LEU A 582 -16.79 -29.62 -14.78
N GLU A 583 -17.96 -29.29 -14.24
CA GLU A 583 -19.23 -29.83 -14.72
C GLU A 583 -19.53 -29.41 -16.17
N SER A 584 -19.26 -28.15 -16.53
CA SER A 584 -19.45 -27.67 -17.91
C SER A 584 -18.47 -28.31 -18.90
N GLU A 585 -17.21 -28.54 -18.48
CA GLU A 585 -16.20 -29.21 -19.29
C GLU A 585 -16.55 -30.69 -19.50
N LYS A 586 -17.06 -31.36 -18.46
CA LYS A 586 -17.58 -32.73 -18.57
C LYS A 586 -18.73 -32.81 -19.57
N LYS A 587 -19.71 -31.90 -19.49
CA LYS A 587 -20.82 -31.83 -20.46
C LYS A 587 -20.32 -31.60 -21.89
N LEU A 588 -19.35 -30.70 -22.07
CA LEU A 588 -18.73 -30.47 -23.38
C LEU A 588 -18.04 -31.73 -23.92
N GLN A 589 -17.37 -32.48 -23.05
CA GLN A 589 -16.71 -33.74 -23.42
C GLN A 589 -17.73 -34.82 -23.80
N GLU A 590 -18.85 -34.92 -23.07
CA GLU A 590 -19.98 -35.80 -23.41
C GLU A 590 -20.59 -35.44 -24.76
N GLU A 591 -20.80 -34.15 -25.05
CA GLU A 591 -21.29 -33.69 -26.37
C GLU A 591 -20.29 -33.96 -27.50
N ARG A 592 -18.98 -33.81 -27.26
CA ARG A 592 -17.94 -34.19 -28.23
C ARG A 592 -17.96 -35.68 -28.54
N GLN A 593 -18.12 -36.53 -27.53
CA GLN A 593 -18.25 -37.98 -27.71
C GLN A 593 -19.51 -38.32 -28.52
N ARG A 594 -20.65 -37.68 -28.22
CA ARG A 594 -21.89 -37.80 -29.01
C ARG A 594 -21.68 -37.39 -30.46
N SER A 595 -20.98 -36.29 -30.72
CA SER A 595 -20.65 -35.82 -32.07
C SER A 595 -19.81 -36.85 -32.85
N VAL A 596 -18.77 -37.41 -32.23
CA VAL A 596 -17.93 -38.44 -32.88
C VAL A 596 -18.74 -39.69 -33.24
N VAL A 597 -19.64 -40.12 -32.35
CA VAL A 597 -20.52 -41.26 -32.63
C VAL A 597 -21.44 -40.97 -33.82
N LEU A 598 -22.02 -39.76 -33.87
CA LEU A 598 -22.85 -39.33 -35.00
C LEU A 598 -22.05 -39.23 -36.31
N GLU A 599 -20.82 -38.72 -36.27
CA GLU A 599 -19.91 -38.68 -37.42
C GLU A 599 -19.57 -40.08 -37.93
N GLN A 600 -19.27 -41.03 -37.04
CA GLN A 600 -19.03 -42.42 -37.41
C GLN A 600 -20.26 -43.08 -38.05
N HIS A 601 -21.47 -42.77 -37.56
CA HIS A 601 -22.72 -43.22 -38.18
C HIS A 601 -22.91 -42.61 -39.57
N LEU A 602 -22.61 -41.32 -39.75
CA LEU A 602 -22.67 -40.65 -41.05
C LEU A 602 -21.64 -41.21 -42.04
N GLU A 603 -20.43 -41.52 -41.58
CA GLU A 603 -19.38 -42.09 -42.42
C GLU A 603 -19.71 -43.54 -42.84
N LYS A 604 -20.26 -44.35 -41.93
CA LYS A 604 -20.82 -45.67 -42.27
C LYS A 604 -21.89 -45.58 -43.35
N MET A 605 -22.82 -44.62 -43.24
CA MET A 605 -23.83 -44.40 -44.29
C MET A 605 -23.24 -43.91 -45.61
N ARG A 606 -22.17 -43.10 -45.58
CA ARG A 606 -21.45 -42.65 -46.79
C ARG A 606 -20.72 -43.80 -47.48
N LEU A 607 -20.11 -44.71 -46.73
CA LEU A 607 -19.40 -45.89 -47.27
C LEU A 607 -20.38 -46.92 -47.86
N GLU A 608 -21.55 -47.12 -47.22
CA GLU A 608 -22.66 -47.92 -47.77
C GLU A 608 -23.20 -47.31 -49.09
N THR A 609 -23.26 -45.98 -49.19
CA THR A 609 -23.70 -45.28 -50.41
C THR A 609 -22.66 -45.40 -51.55
N GLY A 610 -21.36 -45.36 -51.24
CA GLY A 610 -20.27 -45.48 -52.23
C GLY A 610 -20.18 -46.85 -52.93
N ARG A 611 -20.66 -47.92 -52.29
CA ARG A 611 -20.70 -49.27 -52.89
C ARG A 611 -21.74 -49.44 -54.01
N THR A 612 -22.70 -48.52 -54.14
CA THR A 612 -23.80 -48.62 -55.11
C THR A 612 -23.58 -47.87 -56.43
N SER A 613 -22.42 -47.19 -56.61
CA SER A 613 -22.19 -46.28 -57.75
C SER A 613 -21.09 -46.72 -58.74
N ALA A 614 -20.50 -47.90 -58.57
CA ALA A 614 -19.51 -48.46 -59.50
C ALA A 614 -20.17 -49.19 -60.68
N GLY A 615 -20.79 -48.45 -61.59
CA GLY A 615 -21.35 -49.05 -62.80
C GLY A 615 -22.06 -48.06 -63.71
N GLN A 616 -21.29 -47.28 -64.49
CA GLN A 616 -21.57 -46.99 -65.90
C GLN A 616 -20.54 -46.01 -66.49
N ARG A 617 -19.80 -46.47 -67.50
CA ARG A 617 -19.00 -45.69 -68.46
C ARG A 617 -19.84 -45.40 -69.71
N ALA A 618 -19.69 -44.22 -70.32
CA ALA A 618 -19.25 -44.03 -71.74
C ALA A 618 -19.63 -42.64 -72.36
N ALA A 619 -18.60 -41.82 -72.65
CA ALA A 619 -18.27 -41.14 -73.93
C ALA A 619 -19.21 -40.03 -74.56
N PRO A 620 -18.79 -39.27 -75.62
CA PRO A 620 -18.45 -37.83 -75.53
C PRO A 620 -19.00 -36.92 -76.68
N ARG A 621 -18.46 -35.68 -76.82
CA ARG A 621 -18.56 -34.63 -77.90
C ARG A 621 -19.40 -33.41 -77.47
N SER A 622 -19.09 -32.13 -77.76
CA SER A 622 -18.32 -31.46 -78.83
C SER A 622 -18.00 -29.99 -78.40
N LYS A 623 -16.82 -29.41 -78.74
CA LYS A 623 -16.58 -28.24 -79.65
C LYS A 623 -17.33 -26.94 -79.28
N THR A 624 -16.81 -25.70 -79.25
CA THR A 624 -15.56 -25.01 -79.68
C THR A 624 -15.64 -23.59 -79.09
N GLY A 625 -14.53 -22.88 -78.93
CA GLY A 625 -14.53 -21.40 -79.05
C GLY A 625 -13.95 -20.61 -77.88
N LEU A 626 -12.62 -20.59 -77.78
CA LEU A 626 -11.89 -19.37 -77.43
C LEU A 626 -11.92 -18.43 -78.68
N PRO A 627 -11.69 -17.10 -78.59
CA PRO A 627 -10.46 -16.60 -77.97
C PRO A 627 -10.46 -15.16 -77.38
N THR A 628 -9.36 -14.86 -76.68
CA THR A 628 -8.53 -13.61 -76.74
C THR A 628 -9.20 -12.24 -76.53
N PHE A 629 -8.61 -11.25 -75.88
CA PHE A 629 -7.41 -11.00 -75.06
C PHE A 629 -7.52 -9.50 -74.72
N ASN A 630 -6.67 -9.03 -73.79
CA ASN A 630 -6.20 -7.65 -73.66
C ASN A 630 -7.16 -6.60 -73.08
N THR A 631 -6.70 -5.56 -72.38
CA THR A 631 -5.46 -5.19 -71.69
C THR A 631 -5.74 -3.76 -71.16
N ARG A 632 -5.32 -3.51 -69.93
CA ARG A 632 -4.96 -2.19 -69.34
C ARG A 632 -6.03 -1.19 -68.88
N HIS A 633 -5.58 -0.55 -67.80
CA HIS A 633 -5.83 0.80 -67.29
C HIS A 633 -6.89 1.02 -66.20
N ASN A 634 -6.41 0.82 -64.97
CA ASN A 634 -6.54 1.73 -63.80
C ASN A 634 -6.45 3.24 -64.20
N PRO A 635 -6.80 4.24 -63.35
CA PRO A 635 -7.30 4.19 -61.95
C PRO A 635 -8.37 5.25 -61.54
N ASN A 636 -8.77 5.17 -60.26
CA ASN A 636 -9.16 6.22 -59.31
C ASN A 636 -10.63 6.69 -59.16
N GLY A 637 -11.09 6.62 -57.90
CA GLY A 637 -12.27 7.32 -57.40
C GLY A 637 -12.83 6.69 -56.12
N SER A 638 -12.11 6.78 -55.00
CA SER A 638 -12.65 6.53 -53.66
C SER A 638 -13.66 7.63 -53.33
N GLU A 639 -14.85 7.29 -52.85
CA GLU A 639 -15.36 7.87 -51.60
C GLU A 639 -16.55 7.10 -51.01
N ARG A 640 -16.53 7.04 -49.68
CA ARG A 640 -17.55 6.47 -48.81
C ARG A 640 -18.87 7.19 -48.99
N LYS A 641 -19.96 6.43 -49.17
CA LYS A 641 -21.31 6.83 -48.74
C LYS A 641 -22.07 5.58 -48.31
N ASP A 642 -22.67 5.66 -47.13
CA ASP A 642 -23.53 4.64 -46.54
C ASP A 642 -24.63 4.21 -47.53
N PRO A 643 -24.96 2.92 -47.69
CA PRO A 643 -26.12 2.54 -48.45
C PRO A 643 -27.37 2.66 -47.56
N SER A 644 -28.19 3.66 -47.89
CA SER A 644 -29.57 3.83 -47.44
C SER A 644 -30.46 2.66 -47.91
N PHE A 645 -31.13 2.04 -46.94
CA PHE A 645 -32.54 1.61 -46.89
C PHE A 645 -33.35 1.40 -48.20
N THR A 646 -32.80 0.76 -49.22
CA THR A 646 -33.55 0.57 -50.48
C THR A 646 -33.25 -0.79 -51.11
N GLN A 647 -33.56 -1.88 -50.41
CA GLN A 647 -33.72 -3.21 -51.03
C GLN A 647 -34.31 -4.24 -50.04
N LEU A 648 -35.61 -4.12 -49.74
CA LEU A 648 -36.38 -5.19 -49.08
C LEU A 648 -37.77 -5.27 -49.71
N SER A 649 -37.91 -5.81 -50.92
CA SER A 649 -39.24 -5.98 -51.53
C SER A 649 -39.57 -7.38 -52.06
N ASN A 650 -38.71 -8.39 -51.93
CA ASN A 650 -38.92 -9.68 -52.63
C ASN A 650 -38.79 -10.95 -51.76
N VAL A 651 -39.30 -10.96 -50.51
CA VAL A 651 -39.45 -12.19 -49.70
C VAL A 651 -40.86 -12.22 -49.08
N PRO A 652 -41.56 -13.38 -49.03
CA PRO A 652 -42.88 -13.49 -48.41
C PRO A 652 -42.89 -12.95 -46.97
N MET A 653 -43.90 -12.15 -46.65
CA MET A 653 -43.96 -11.37 -45.40
C MET A 653 -44.04 -12.28 -44.16
N GLU A 654 -44.68 -13.46 -44.25
CA GLU A 654 -44.70 -14.46 -43.18
C GLU A 654 -43.31 -14.96 -42.77
N SER A 655 -42.42 -15.30 -43.72
CA SER A 655 -41.07 -15.79 -43.38
C SER A 655 -40.19 -14.71 -42.76
N GLN A 656 -40.34 -13.46 -43.21
CA GLN A 656 -39.67 -12.33 -42.56
C GLN A 656 -40.18 -12.12 -41.12
N MET A 657 -41.47 -12.34 -40.87
CA MET A 657 -42.06 -12.21 -39.54
C MET A 657 -41.63 -13.33 -38.58
N GLU A 658 -41.55 -14.58 -39.05
CA GLU A 658 -41.06 -15.72 -38.26
C GLU A 658 -39.56 -15.62 -37.94
N GLU A 659 -38.75 -15.17 -38.90
CA GLU A 659 -37.32 -14.91 -38.70
C GLU A 659 -37.08 -13.78 -37.69
N LEU A 660 -37.88 -12.71 -37.75
CA LEU A 660 -37.83 -11.62 -36.77
C LEU A 660 -38.29 -12.08 -35.38
N THR A 661 -39.30 -12.96 -35.31
CA THR A 661 -39.83 -13.49 -34.05
C THR A 661 -38.83 -14.41 -33.35
N THR A 662 -38.16 -15.30 -34.10
CA THR A 662 -37.13 -16.19 -33.56
C THR A 662 -35.88 -15.42 -33.13
N ARG A 663 -35.46 -14.41 -33.91
CA ARG A 663 -34.38 -13.48 -33.50
C ARG A 663 -34.72 -12.72 -32.23
N LEU A 664 -35.97 -12.24 -32.12
CA LEU A 664 -36.42 -11.56 -30.92
C LEU A 664 -36.38 -12.48 -29.70
N ALA A 665 -36.84 -13.73 -29.82
CA ALA A 665 -36.83 -14.72 -28.73
C ALA A 665 -35.41 -15.02 -28.23
N ILE A 666 -34.47 -15.31 -29.13
CA ILE A 666 -33.06 -15.56 -28.77
C ILE A 666 -32.44 -14.35 -28.07
N GLN A 667 -32.73 -13.15 -28.58
CA GLN A 667 -32.20 -11.93 -28.02
C GLN A 667 -32.81 -11.61 -26.65
N VAL A 668 -34.06 -12.00 -26.39
CA VAL A 668 -34.68 -11.94 -25.07
C VAL A 668 -34.00 -12.89 -24.10
N GLU A 669 -33.79 -14.16 -24.48
CA GLU A 669 -33.13 -15.17 -23.63
C GLU A 669 -31.68 -14.77 -23.28
N GLU A 670 -30.91 -14.27 -24.25
CA GLU A 670 -29.55 -13.78 -24.00
C GLU A 670 -29.53 -12.58 -23.04
N ASN A 671 -30.45 -11.63 -23.23
CA ASN A 671 -30.61 -10.51 -22.31
C ASN A 671 -30.99 -10.97 -20.90
N GLU A 672 -31.85 -11.98 -20.77
CA GLU A 672 -32.22 -12.56 -19.46
C GLU A 672 -31.02 -13.23 -18.77
N MET A 673 -30.24 -14.02 -19.50
CA MET A 673 -29.02 -14.64 -18.97
C MET A 673 -27.98 -13.60 -18.53
N LEU A 674 -27.75 -12.58 -19.35
CA LEU A 674 -26.82 -11.49 -19.02
C LEU A 674 -27.30 -10.67 -17.81
N LYS A 675 -28.60 -10.39 -17.72
CA LYS A 675 -29.21 -9.75 -16.54
C LYS A 675 -29.06 -10.61 -15.29
N ALA A 676 -29.26 -11.93 -15.40
CA ALA A 676 -29.09 -12.86 -14.29
C ALA A 676 -27.63 -12.94 -13.81
N ALA A 677 -26.67 -13.00 -14.75
CA ALA A 677 -25.25 -13.00 -14.45
C ALA A 677 -24.79 -11.68 -13.80
N LEU A 678 -25.23 -10.55 -14.34
CA LEU A 678 -24.95 -9.23 -13.76
C LEU A 678 -25.57 -9.09 -12.37
N GLY A 679 -26.82 -9.54 -12.19
CA GLY A 679 -27.49 -9.54 -10.90
C GLY A 679 -26.77 -10.41 -9.86
N SER A 680 -26.26 -11.58 -10.27
CA SER A 680 -25.46 -12.45 -9.41
C SER A 680 -24.13 -11.79 -8.99
N ALA A 681 -23.43 -11.17 -9.96
CA ALA A 681 -22.18 -10.45 -9.68
C ALA A 681 -22.39 -9.23 -8.78
N LEU A 682 -23.48 -8.48 -8.98
CA LEU A 682 -23.84 -7.34 -8.13
C LEU A 682 -24.16 -7.78 -6.71
N ARG A 683 -24.95 -8.85 -6.54
CA ARG A 683 -25.24 -9.40 -5.20
C ARG A 683 -23.98 -9.85 -4.48
N GLY A 684 -23.09 -10.59 -5.17
CA GLY A 684 -21.82 -11.00 -4.57
C GLY A 684 -20.96 -9.80 -4.15
N LYS A 685 -20.92 -8.73 -4.94
CA LYS A 685 -20.24 -7.48 -4.54
C LYS A 685 -20.90 -6.78 -3.36
N GLU A 686 -22.22 -6.75 -3.32
CA GLU A 686 -22.97 -6.14 -2.23
C GLU A 686 -22.79 -6.91 -0.91
N GLU A 687 -22.76 -8.24 -0.97
CA GLU A 687 -22.42 -9.12 0.15
C GLU A 687 -21.00 -8.89 0.64
N ASP A 688 -20.02 -8.78 -0.27
CA ASP A 688 -18.64 -8.44 0.08
C ASP A 688 -18.57 -7.08 0.79
N PHE A 689 -19.22 -6.05 0.25
CA PHE A 689 -19.27 -4.72 0.87
C PHE A 689 -19.97 -4.72 2.23
N ARG A 690 -21.06 -5.49 2.39
CA ARG A 690 -21.76 -5.67 3.67
C ARG A 690 -20.83 -6.26 4.71
N MET A 691 -20.16 -7.37 4.37
CA MET A 691 -19.21 -8.02 5.26
C MET A 691 -18.07 -7.06 5.63
N TYR A 692 -17.55 -6.27 4.68
CA TYR A 692 -16.49 -5.30 4.96
C TYR A 692 -16.93 -4.18 5.90
N HIS A 693 -18.16 -3.67 5.75
CA HIS A 693 -18.69 -2.65 6.66
C HIS A 693 -18.99 -3.22 8.05
N GLU A 694 -19.48 -4.46 8.12
CA GLU A 694 -19.73 -5.14 9.38
C GLU A 694 -18.42 -5.39 10.14
N THR A 695 -17.38 -5.88 9.45
CA THR A 695 -16.05 -6.08 10.08
C THR A 695 -15.45 -4.76 10.55
N LEU A 696 -15.50 -3.71 9.72
CA LEU A 696 -15.03 -2.38 10.11
C LEU A 696 -15.79 -1.83 11.33
N GLY A 697 -17.10 -2.05 11.38
CA GLY A 697 -17.95 -1.67 12.51
C GLY A 697 -17.58 -2.42 13.79
N GLN A 698 -17.35 -3.72 13.71
CA GLN A 698 -16.93 -4.55 14.84
C GLN A 698 -15.54 -4.15 15.35
N VAL A 699 -14.55 -3.96 14.47
CA VAL A 699 -13.19 -3.52 14.84
C VAL A 699 -13.23 -2.16 15.53
N LYS A 700 -13.99 -1.21 14.98
CA LYS A 700 -14.21 0.10 15.60
C LYS A 700 -14.90 -0.04 16.97
N GLY A 701 -15.85 -0.95 17.10
CA GLY A 701 -16.55 -1.26 18.35
C GLY A 701 -15.58 -1.75 19.43
N VAL A 702 -14.75 -2.74 19.12
CA VAL A 702 -13.73 -3.31 20.02
C VAL A 702 -12.73 -2.23 20.43
N PHE A 703 -12.25 -1.44 19.48
CA PHE A 703 -11.32 -0.34 19.76
C PHE A 703 -11.92 0.73 20.69
N LEU A 704 -13.16 1.17 20.42
CA LEU A 704 -13.86 2.12 21.28
C LEU A 704 -14.24 1.54 22.64
N GLN A 705 -14.43 0.23 22.74
CA GLN A 705 -14.68 -0.45 24.00
C GLN A 705 -13.40 -0.52 24.84
N ALA A 706 -12.25 -0.82 24.23
CA ALA A 706 -10.95 -0.78 24.90
C ALA A 706 -10.61 0.64 25.40
N LEU A 707 -10.85 1.67 24.59
CA LEU A 707 -10.68 3.08 25.01
C LEU A 707 -11.64 3.51 26.12
N ARG A 708 -12.89 3.02 26.12
CA ARG A 708 -13.84 3.30 27.21
C ARG A 708 -13.43 2.60 28.50
N GLN A 709 -12.94 1.36 28.44
CA GLN A 709 -12.40 0.66 29.60
C GLN A 709 -11.19 1.38 30.20
N GLN A 710 -10.31 1.94 29.35
CA GLN A 710 -9.21 2.82 29.77
C GLN A 710 -9.73 4.05 30.52
N LYS A 711 -10.74 4.75 29.97
CA LYS A 711 -11.31 5.94 30.62
C LYS A 711 -11.95 5.63 31.97
N HIS A 712 -12.64 4.48 32.10
CA HIS A 712 -13.28 4.06 33.35
C HIS A 712 -12.26 3.61 34.41
N GLN A 713 -11.16 2.97 34.02
CA GLN A 713 -10.06 2.65 34.94
C GLN A 713 -9.34 3.89 35.45
N VAL A 714 -9.23 4.94 34.62
CA VAL A 714 -8.63 6.22 35.03
C VAL A 714 -9.54 7.03 35.95
N THR A 715 -10.87 6.98 35.77
CA THR A 715 -11.84 7.71 36.62
C THR A 715 -12.27 6.95 37.88
N GLY A 716 -12.14 5.62 37.93
CA GLY A 716 -12.49 4.80 39.09
C GLY A 716 -11.45 4.77 40.20
N SER A 717 -10.32 5.46 40.03
CA SER A 717 -9.23 5.58 41.00
C SER A 717 -9.10 6.98 41.61
N GLN A 718 -10.14 7.82 41.53
CA GLN A 718 -10.25 9.07 42.29
C GLN A 718 -11.08 8.89 43.55
#